data_AF-A0A9P0K2U5-F1
#
_entry.id   AF-A0A9P0K2U5-F1
#
_cell.length_a   1.000
_cell.length_b   1.000
_cell.length_c   1.000
_cell.angle_alpha   90.00
_cell.angle_beta   90.00
_cell.angle_gamma   90.00
#
_symmetry.space_group_name_H-M   'P 1'
#
loop_
_entity.id
_entity.type
_entity.pdbx_description
1 polymer ?
#
loop_
_entity_poly.entity_id
_entity_poly.type
_entity_poly.pdbx_seq_one_letter_code
_entity_poly.pdbx_strand_id
1 'polypeptide(L)'
;MLAIATFSVGLKSMTFHSDLEYLWTEPSGMQDTTPSEILSTHQMIVQTGVDPEVDLLHPHGLLEHLVLVQKASQVTVTMFDITWRLKDFCLSPTIPNFDAHYIEQIFENMMPCSIVTPLDCFWEGSKLLGPDYPVPIPYGIGTHIKWTNLNPSDLVAQMEQKENQFDYHTLRDYLKRAGITTGYQEKPCLNPRDPECPTSAPNFNSTMTLDIGAELTSGCYGFAAKYMHWPEELIVGGVLKNKSGHIKEAKALQTVVQLMSGHELYEYWSGHYKVHHIGWTKDKATLVLNTWQKKFSEEVERLSLSKKQSSSYIFLTFSTANVNKILEEYSKADLVKCGIVLGVVCIYGWIAHSGIAVIGVLVLASSAAAALGVCSLIGLPMNLLSTHVLPYITVGLAMRDMFLILTTSRRKLTPSEVLQRTGPGILSAVVINSGSLVVAAIIPIPALRVFCLQCAVTVVFHGAALLIMFPSLLALQQRCQKADVPCFRSESKHPSKTPTNNNVDLEHGANLLTAEICQKKKSWICWCVNRYLTSVLLKPFMKVTMCITYVVLIIFCIFNGLKLEFDVRLSAFIPIDTQEYKYLEAHNKFFGFYNFYMVTTELEYPLYQPLLYEYHSSFTNVPHVLKDSNGGLDMNDFWLANFKDYLVDLQLEFDNSRNTSCLSSEKWYPNATEKAVLAFKLLAQTGVVEYPVDKSQIYKKRLVVDNIIDPKAFYNYLSVWNSNDQLSYTSSQANLIPKPFQYYSSKAEYDLKIPKSQPLVNAQMPFYLKNMKNTRSIISTLRQIKDISEQFNSRGLKNYPIGLIFAYFNQFLYLERHLLIQFILSIICAAIVSCLLVHWTKLWCALFSTLVCMLLLCLMNVNALTGIIGCLHFVSMNRNIFLVLIGFLSALGSRERRVRLSLDAYAEPIVKGDIGLLICASVLATSQFEFIHCHLFLMILLSVGGSIANSLVFFPLLLTFAGPKSELQPTEHTDRISTPPPGTPPAPPTRTTTFPKPSRRTSSTAKATREPSLTTITEESCNQSITVEPQVTVEYSSPESSSSGPYTTKVTATANIKVELVTPVYRPNKCNTKCHKSKCDKRKRAQESKQHQQQQCRCCKQDSSDSSDSSNREPETELCSNS
;
A
#
# COMPACT_ATOMS: atom_id res chain seq x y z
N MET A 1 27.79 2.75 -15.86
CA MET A 1 27.70 4.17 -15.47
C MET A 1 26.70 4.94 -16.31
N LEU A 2 26.96 5.30 -17.58
CA LEU A 2 26.05 6.16 -18.35
C LEU A 2 24.59 5.67 -18.34
N ALA A 3 24.34 4.39 -18.64
CA ALA A 3 23.00 3.79 -18.58
C ALA A 3 22.32 3.88 -17.18
N ILE A 4 23.10 3.76 -16.10
CA ILE A 4 22.61 3.92 -14.72
C ILE A 4 22.16 5.37 -14.50
N ALA A 5 22.94 6.34 -14.98
CA ALA A 5 22.60 7.75 -14.91
C ALA A 5 21.34 8.10 -15.74
N THR A 6 21.23 7.60 -16.98
CA THR A 6 20.05 7.86 -17.83
C THR A 6 18.78 7.24 -17.23
N PHE A 7 18.84 6.01 -16.70
CA PHE A 7 17.70 5.41 -16.01
C PHE A 7 17.35 6.13 -14.71
N SER A 8 18.33 6.67 -13.98
CA SER A 8 18.09 7.48 -12.78
C SER A 8 17.34 8.79 -13.07
N VAL A 9 17.39 9.33 -14.30
CA VAL A 9 16.57 10.50 -14.70
C VAL A 9 15.07 10.16 -14.70
N GLY A 10 14.70 8.88 -14.87
CA GLY A 10 13.32 8.41 -14.78
C GLY A 10 12.62 8.68 -13.45
N LEU A 11 13.38 8.95 -12.38
CA LEU A 11 12.85 9.42 -11.09
C LEU A 11 12.12 10.77 -11.17
N LYS A 12 12.28 11.54 -12.27
CA LYS A 12 11.46 12.73 -12.52
C LYS A 12 9.99 12.43 -12.86
N SER A 13 9.69 11.20 -13.30
CA SER A 13 8.33 10.74 -13.61
C SER A 13 7.69 9.99 -12.44
N MET A 14 8.22 10.15 -11.23
CA MET A 14 7.79 9.46 -10.02
C MET A 14 6.44 10.01 -9.52
N THR A 15 5.38 9.22 -9.64
CA THR A 15 4.11 9.47 -8.95
C THR A 15 4.16 8.90 -7.53
N PHE A 16 3.51 9.57 -6.58
CA PHE A 16 3.27 9.07 -5.23
C PHE A 16 1.79 8.74 -5.07
N HIS A 17 1.47 7.56 -4.55
CA HIS A 17 0.14 7.25 -4.04
C HIS A 17 0.21 7.26 -2.51
N SER A 18 -0.58 8.13 -1.88
CA SER A 18 -0.59 8.36 -0.42
C SER A 18 -1.94 8.05 0.22
N ASP A 19 -3.02 8.06 -0.57
CA ASP A 19 -4.37 7.73 -0.09
C ASP A 19 -4.45 6.28 0.37
N LEU A 20 -4.97 6.10 1.58
CA LEU A 20 -5.02 4.81 2.26
C LEU A 20 -5.86 3.77 1.50
N GLU A 21 -6.88 4.20 0.76
CA GLU A 21 -7.71 3.33 -0.08
C GLU A 21 -6.92 2.78 -1.27
N TYR A 22 -6.30 3.62 -2.11
CA TYR A 22 -5.49 3.17 -3.26
C TYR A 22 -4.25 2.35 -2.86
N LEU A 23 -3.74 2.52 -1.64
CA LEU A 23 -2.64 1.71 -1.11
C LEU A 23 -3.10 0.30 -0.67
N TRP A 24 -4.35 0.16 -0.22
CA TRP A 24 -4.84 -1.03 0.48
C TRP A 24 -5.86 -1.85 -0.32
N THR A 25 -6.88 -1.20 -0.90
CA THR A 25 -7.94 -1.87 -1.65
C THR A 25 -7.49 -2.11 -3.09
N GLU A 26 -7.56 -3.36 -3.55
CA GLU A 26 -7.47 -3.68 -4.97
C GLU A 26 -8.67 -3.06 -5.70
N PRO A 27 -8.49 -2.23 -6.74
CA PRO A 27 -9.60 -1.65 -7.48
C PRO A 27 -10.41 -2.79 -8.11
N SER A 28 -11.66 -2.93 -7.69
CA SER A 28 -12.53 -4.03 -8.10
C SER A 28 -12.70 -4.01 -9.62
N GLY A 29 -12.31 -5.11 -10.29
CA GLY A 29 -12.34 -5.26 -11.76
C GLY A 29 -13.73 -5.29 -12.39
N MET A 30 -14.74 -4.75 -11.72
CA MET A 30 -16.09 -4.54 -12.23
C MET A 30 -16.14 -3.10 -12.74
N GLN A 31 -15.98 -2.93 -14.05
CA GLN A 31 -15.88 -1.62 -14.70
C GLN A 31 -17.13 -0.75 -14.50
N ASP A 32 -16.91 0.56 -14.61
CA ASP A 32 -17.94 1.59 -14.81
C ASP A 32 -18.95 1.82 -13.66
N THR A 33 -18.55 1.58 -12.41
CA THR A 33 -19.18 2.23 -11.24
C THR A 33 -18.20 3.17 -10.53
N THR A 34 -18.46 4.47 -10.61
CA THR A 34 -17.75 5.53 -9.85
C THR A 34 -18.75 6.34 -9.03
N PRO A 35 -18.32 7.00 -7.92
CA PRO A 35 -17.02 6.94 -7.26
C PRO A 35 -17.04 6.18 -5.92
N SER A 36 -15.85 5.86 -5.42
CA SER A 36 -15.60 5.33 -4.06
C SER A 36 -15.74 6.41 -2.97
N GLU A 37 -16.92 7.05 -2.88
CA GLU A 37 -17.21 8.13 -1.90
C GLU A 37 -18.52 7.91 -1.14
N ILE A 38 -19.07 6.69 -1.15
CA ILE A 38 -20.33 6.32 -0.47
C ILE A 38 -20.17 6.24 1.07
N LEU A 39 -18.95 6.42 1.59
CA LEU A 39 -18.71 6.53 3.03
C LEU A 39 -18.79 8.01 3.45
N SER A 40 -19.82 8.37 4.21
CA SER A 40 -19.97 9.69 4.81
C SER A 40 -18.72 10.09 5.61
N THR A 41 -18.28 11.34 5.47
CA THR A 41 -17.05 11.82 6.11
C THR A 41 -17.33 12.13 7.58
N HIS A 42 -16.73 11.34 8.46
CA HIS A 42 -16.90 11.50 9.91
C HIS A 42 -15.70 12.24 10.52
N GLN A 43 -15.97 13.27 11.33
CA GLN A 43 -14.99 13.82 12.26
C GLN A 43 -15.26 13.21 13.64
N MET A 44 -14.34 12.38 14.11
CA MET A 44 -14.49 11.63 15.36
C MET A 44 -13.76 12.33 16.51
N ILE A 45 -14.35 12.31 17.70
CA ILE A 45 -13.71 12.63 18.98
C ILE A 45 -13.90 11.45 19.92
N VAL A 46 -12.82 11.00 20.56
CA VAL A 46 -12.85 10.05 21.69
C VAL A 46 -12.23 10.69 22.93
N GLN A 47 -12.88 10.52 24.08
CA GLN A 47 -12.39 10.85 25.41
C GLN A 47 -12.01 9.56 26.14
N THR A 48 -10.84 9.55 26.79
CA THR A 48 -10.40 8.47 27.70
C THR A 48 -9.84 9.05 28.99
N GLY A 49 -9.67 8.22 30.02
CA GLY A 49 -8.83 8.56 31.16
C GLY A 49 -7.36 8.73 30.76
N VAL A 50 -6.61 9.51 31.56
CA VAL A 50 -5.13 9.53 31.54
C VAL A 50 -4.57 8.21 32.07
N ASP A 51 -5.20 7.69 33.13
CA ASP A 51 -5.03 6.32 33.61
C ASP A 51 -6.15 5.45 32.98
N PRO A 52 -5.83 4.27 32.38
CA PRO A 52 -6.79 3.44 31.67
C PRO A 52 -7.89 2.80 32.55
N GLU A 53 -7.74 2.81 33.88
CA GLU A 53 -8.74 2.25 34.80
C GLU A 53 -9.76 3.29 35.30
N VAL A 54 -9.59 4.57 34.97
CA VAL A 54 -10.56 5.63 35.33
C VAL A 54 -11.91 5.40 34.64
N ASP A 55 -12.98 5.49 35.42
CA ASP A 55 -14.36 5.46 34.92
C ASP A 55 -14.84 6.86 34.50
N LEU A 56 -15.52 6.93 33.35
CA LEU A 56 -16.01 8.18 32.76
C LEU A 56 -17.49 8.47 33.06
N LEU A 57 -18.22 7.59 33.77
CA LEU A 57 -19.65 7.75 34.08
C LEU A 57 -19.93 8.75 35.21
N HIS A 58 -19.20 9.86 35.22
CA HIS A 58 -19.27 10.93 36.22
C HIS A 58 -19.71 12.23 35.54
N PRO A 59 -20.61 13.05 36.13
CA PRO A 59 -21.13 14.25 35.48
C PRO A 59 -20.02 15.21 35.02
N HIS A 60 -18.95 15.33 35.81
CA HIS A 60 -17.79 16.14 35.47
C HIS A 60 -17.10 15.68 34.17
N GLY A 61 -17.00 14.37 33.91
CA GLY A 61 -16.38 13.83 32.69
C GLY A 61 -17.16 14.18 31.43
N LEU A 62 -18.49 14.09 31.48
CA LEU A 62 -19.36 14.48 30.36
C LEU A 62 -19.43 16.00 30.18
N LEU A 63 -19.41 16.79 31.25
CA LEU A 63 -19.35 18.26 31.17
C LEU A 63 -17.98 18.76 30.64
N GLU A 64 -16.88 18.09 30.99
CA GLU A 64 -15.55 18.31 30.41
C GLU A 64 -15.57 18.10 28.88
N HIS A 65 -16.24 17.04 28.42
CA HIS A 65 -16.42 16.68 27.01
C HIS A 65 -17.30 17.69 26.26
N LEU A 66 -18.47 18.04 26.82
CA LEU A 66 -19.37 19.06 26.29
C LEU A 66 -18.63 20.37 25.97
N VAL A 67 -17.87 20.89 26.94
CA VAL A 67 -17.14 22.17 26.80
C VAL A 67 -16.03 22.08 25.74
N LEU A 68 -15.46 20.90 25.49
CA LEU A 68 -14.48 20.69 24.43
C LEU A 68 -15.14 20.58 23.06
N VAL A 69 -16.17 19.75 22.91
CA VAL A 69 -16.91 19.58 21.65
C VAL A 69 -17.54 20.91 21.20
N GLN A 70 -18.11 21.68 22.14
CA GLN A 70 -18.69 23.00 21.86
C GLN A 70 -17.67 24.04 21.38
N LYS A 71 -16.43 23.99 21.87
CA LYS A 71 -15.35 24.89 21.39
C LYS A 71 -14.77 24.44 20.04
N ALA A 72 -14.70 23.13 19.81
CA ALA A 72 -14.27 22.57 18.53
C ALA A 72 -15.30 22.84 17.40
N SER A 73 -16.60 22.75 17.67
CA SER A 73 -17.65 23.05 16.69
C SER A 73 -17.70 24.51 16.25
N GLN A 74 -17.23 25.44 17.10
CA GLN A 74 -17.11 26.87 16.80
C GLN A 74 -15.91 27.22 15.89
N VAL A 75 -15.11 26.24 15.45
CA VAL A 75 -13.99 26.47 14.52
C VAL A 75 -14.49 26.97 13.16
N THR A 76 -13.97 28.11 12.72
CA THR A 76 -14.26 28.73 11.42
C THR A 76 -13.04 28.73 10.51
N VAL A 77 -13.24 28.68 9.19
CA VAL A 77 -12.17 28.77 8.17
C VAL A 77 -12.54 29.80 7.11
N THR A 78 -11.65 30.76 6.86
CA THR A 78 -11.79 31.78 5.83
C THR A 78 -11.02 31.38 4.58
N MET A 79 -11.70 31.06 3.47
CA MET A 79 -11.07 30.77 2.18
C MET A 79 -11.96 31.22 1.02
N PHE A 80 -11.32 31.69 -0.06
CA PHE A 80 -11.97 32.30 -1.23
C PHE A 80 -12.94 33.43 -0.85
N ASP A 81 -12.50 34.27 0.11
CA ASP A 81 -13.25 35.39 0.72
C ASP A 81 -14.59 35.01 1.39
N ILE A 82 -14.83 33.71 1.60
CA ILE A 82 -15.98 33.16 2.32
C ILE A 82 -15.53 32.67 3.70
N THR A 83 -16.31 32.98 4.73
CA THR A 83 -16.15 32.34 6.05
C THR A 83 -17.02 31.09 6.12
N TRP A 84 -16.40 29.96 6.41
CA TRP A 84 -17.03 28.65 6.55
C TRP A 84 -17.10 28.22 8.02
N ARG A 85 -18.23 27.65 8.43
CA ARG A 85 -18.56 27.17 9.78
C ARG A 85 -19.00 25.69 9.72
N LEU A 86 -19.11 25.01 10.87
CA LEU A 86 -19.61 23.63 10.92
C LEU A 86 -20.94 23.43 10.18
N LYS A 87 -21.90 24.37 10.33
CA LYS A 87 -23.21 24.33 9.64
C LYS A 87 -23.11 24.33 8.10
N ASP A 88 -21.94 24.69 7.53
CA ASP A 88 -21.73 24.67 6.08
C ASP A 88 -21.18 23.34 5.54
N PHE A 89 -20.79 22.43 6.44
CA PHE A 89 -20.18 21.12 6.12
C PHE A 89 -20.98 19.94 6.67
N CYS A 90 -21.71 20.14 7.76
CA CYS A 90 -22.39 19.06 8.46
C CYS A 90 -23.59 18.52 7.68
N LEU A 91 -23.94 17.26 7.91
CA LEU A 91 -25.20 16.72 7.45
C LEU A 91 -26.34 17.30 8.30
N SER A 92 -27.13 18.22 7.74
CA SER A 92 -28.34 18.76 8.36
C SER A 92 -29.59 18.03 7.86
N PRO A 93 -30.59 17.73 8.71
CA PRO A 93 -31.88 17.21 8.27
C PRO A 93 -32.57 18.16 7.29
N THR A 94 -32.98 17.64 6.13
CA THR A 94 -33.72 18.40 5.12
C THR A 94 -35.19 18.59 5.52
N ILE A 95 -35.68 19.80 5.31
CA ILE A 95 -36.99 20.31 5.77
C ILE A 95 -38.01 20.08 4.64
N PRO A 96 -39.25 19.66 4.92
CA PRO A 96 -40.31 19.66 3.91
C PRO A 96 -40.63 21.09 3.49
N ASN A 97 -40.97 21.30 2.21
CA ASN A 97 -41.48 22.58 1.73
C ASN A 97 -42.81 22.92 2.43
N PHE A 98 -42.98 24.16 2.87
CA PHE A 98 -44.21 24.66 3.47
C PHE A 98 -44.71 25.90 2.72
N ASP A 99 -46.01 25.95 2.40
CA ASP A 99 -46.68 27.11 1.75
C ASP A 99 -46.48 28.46 2.52
N ALA A 100 -45.91 28.43 3.74
CA ALA A 100 -45.57 29.57 4.58
C ALA A 100 -44.04 29.75 4.75
N HIS A 101 -43.43 30.59 3.92
CA HIS A 101 -41.98 30.92 3.93
C HIS A 101 -41.40 31.28 5.32
N TYR A 102 -42.18 31.86 6.24
CA TYR A 102 -41.70 32.16 7.59
C TYR A 102 -41.48 30.90 8.46
N ILE A 103 -42.26 29.83 8.23
CA ILE A 103 -42.03 28.51 8.86
C ILE A 103 -40.74 27.90 8.30
N GLU A 104 -40.54 27.97 6.99
CA GLU A 104 -39.30 27.50 6.34
C GLU A 104 -38.08 28.23 6.91
N GLN A 105 -38.12 29.57 7.02
CA GLN A 105 -37.03 30.37 7.58
C GLN A 105 -36.74 30.04 9.06
N ILE A 106 -37.78 29.72 9.86
CA ILE A 106 -37.59 29.26 11.24
C ILE A 106 -36.85 27.91 11.24
N PHE A 107 -37.27 26.95 10.41
CA PHE A 107 -36.60 25.65 10.31
C PHE A 107 -35.19 25.73 9.73
N GLU A 108 -34.93 26.53 8.69
CA GLU A 108 -33.58 26.74 8.14
C GLU A 108 -32.59 27.20 9.22
N ASN A 109 -33.05 28.05 10.15
CA ASN A 109 -32.21 28.57 11.23
C ASN A 109 -32.13 27.61 12.42
N MET A 110 -33.22 26.92 12.79
CA MET A 110 -33.25 25.99 13.93
C MET A 110 -32.73 24.57 13.64
N MET A 111 -32.85 24.05 12.41
CA MET A 111 -32.39 22.68 12.10
C MET A 111 -30.88 22.54 12.39
N PRO A 112 -30.49 21.58 13.24
CA PRO A 112 -29.12 21.44 13.70
C PRO A 112 -28.29 20.50 12.81
N CYS A 113 -26.99 20.48 13.04
CA CYS A 113 -26.11 19.44 12.51
C CYS A 113 -26.42 18.08 13.14
N SER A 114 -26.34 17.00 12.36
CA SER A 114 -26.34 15.64 12.90
C SER A 114 -25.02 15.35 13.62
N ILE A 115 -25.11 15.21 14.94
CA ILE A 115 -24.00 14.88 15.84
C ILE A 115 -24.44 13.69 16.69
N VAL A 116 -23.68 12.60 16.65
CA VAL A 116 -23.90 11.42 17.49
C VAL A 116 -23.12 11.62 18.78
N THR A 117 -23.78 11.66 19.94
CA THR A 117 -23.11 11.89 21.22
C THR A 117 -23.83 11.24 22.42
N PRO A 118 -23.12 10.73 23.44
CA PRO A 118 -23.74 10.32 24.71
C PRO A 118 -24.40 11.48 25.47
N LEU A 119 -24.10 12.73 25.09
CA LEU A 119 -24.75 13.91 25.64
C LEU A 119 -26.23 14.03 25.22
N ASP A 120 -26.69 13.29 24.19
CA ASP A 120 -28.08 13.35 23.73
C ASP A 120 -29.06 12.66 24.70
N CYS A 121 -28.58 11.79 25.59
CA CYS A 121 -29.37 11.27 26.71
C CYS A 121 -29.73 12.35 27.74
N PHE A 122 -28.97 13.45 27.78
CA PHE A 122 -29.10 14.51 28.79
C PHE A 122 -29.59 15.81 28.16
N TRP A 123 -30.09 16.73 28.98
CA TRP A 123 -30.50 18.05 28.48
C TRP A 123 -29.31 18.82 27.86
N GLU A 124 -28.09 18.64 28.38
CA GLU A 124 -26.88 19.31 27.89
C GLU A 124 -26.54 19.05 26.41
N GLY A 125 -27.02 17.95 25.79
CA GLY A 125 -26.88 17.72 24.34
C GLY A 125 -27.44 18.88 23.50
N SER A 126 -28.50 19.53 23.97
CA SER A 126 -29.08 20.73 23.34
C SER A 126 -28.08 21.89 23.18
N LYS A 127 -27.05 21.99 24.04
CA LYS A 127 -26.02 23.04 23.99
C LYS A 127 -25.01 22.85 22.85
N LEU A 128 -25.02 21.69 22.17
CA LEU A 128 -24.20 21.40 20.97
C LEU A 128 -24.93 21.67 19.65
N LEU A 129 -26.27 21.62 19.65
CA LEU A 129 -27.10 21.75 18.44
C LEU A 129 -27.25 23.19 17.94
N GLY A 130 -26.90 24.18 18.77
CA GLY A 130 -27.03 25.60 18.46
C GLY A 130 -28.50 26.09 18.54
N PRO A 131 -28.92 27.06 17.71
CA PRO A 131 -28.09 27.94 16.88
C PRO A 131 -27.23 28.92 17.72
N ASP A 132 -26.20 29.51 17.09
CA ASP A 132 -25.28 30.49 17.71
C ASP A 132 -26.06 31.69 18.29
N TYR A 133 -26.99 32.22 17.50
CA TYR A 133 -27.87 33.33 17.83
C TYR A 133 -29.29 32.81 18.03
N PRO A 134 -30.08 33.32 19.00
CA PRO A 134 -31.46 32.90 19.18
C PRO A 134 -32.32 33.24 17.96
N VAL A 135 -33.26 32.36 17.61
CA VAL A 135 -34.21 32.62 16.52
C VAL A 135 -35.40 33.43 17.06
N PRO A 136 -35.73 34.59 16.47
CA PRO A 136 -36.94 35.32 16.80
C PRO A 136 -38.14 34.71 16.08
N ILE A 137 -39.20 34.37 16.82
CA ILE A 137 -40.43 33.83 16.23
C ILE A 137 -41.48 34.96 16.10
N PRO A 138 -42.29 34.98 15.01
CA PRO A 138 -43.38 35.94 14.82
C PRO A 138 -44.37 36.03 15.99
N TYR A 139 -45.19 37.08 15.97
CA TYR A 139 -46.26 37.34 16.95
C TYR A 139 -45.79 37.41 18.42
N GLY A 140 -44.51 37.67 18.66
CA GLY A 140 -43.92 37.83 19.99
C GLY A 140 -43.94 36.53 20.82
N ILE A 141 -43.76 35.37 20.18
CA ILE A 141 -43.67 34.07 20.85
C ILE A 141 -42.21 33.79 21.21
N GLY A 142 -41.73 34.40 22.31
CA GLY A 142 -40.36 34.24 22.78
C GLY A 142 -39.30 34.96 21.92
N THR A 143 -38.63 35.96 22.48
CA THR A 143 -37.60 36.72 21.75
C THR A 143 -36.29 35.96 21.56
N HIS A 144 -36.06 34.88 22.32
CA HIS A 144 -34.77 34.18 22.40
C HIS A 144 -34.94 32.66 22.45
N ILE A 145 -35.32 32.03 21.34
CA ILE A 145 -35.50 30.56 21.25
C ILE A 145 -34.23 29.88 20.70
N LYS A 146 -33.85 28.77 21.34
CA LYS A 146 -32.73 27.87 21.03
C LYS A 146 -33.10 26.44 21.43
N TRP A 147 -32.34 25.42 20.99
CA TRP A 147 -32.57 24.03 21.43
C TRP A 147 -32.54 23.84 22.96
N THR A 148 -31.84 24.72 23.70
CA THR A 148 -31.77 24.67 25.17
C THR A 148 -33.08 24.99 25.87
N ASN A 149 -33.96 25.82 25.29
CA ASN A 149 -35.26 26.24 25.86
C ASN A 149 -36.47 25.97 24.95
N LEU A 150 -36.26 25.29 23.82
CA LEU A 150 -37.33 24.90 22.88
C LEU A 150 -38.05 23.62 23.35
N ASN A 151 -39.34 23.75 23.65
CA ASN A 151 -40.30 22.64 23.54
C ASN A 151 -41.06 22.79 22.21
N PRO A 152 -40.84 21.91 21.20
CA PRO A 152 -41.53 21.99 19.91
C PRO A 152 -43.05 21.88 20.01
N SER A 153 -43.57 21.04 20.90
CA SER A 153 -45.02 20.82 21.06
C SER A 153 -45.72 22.06 21.64
N ASP A 154 -45.15 22.65 22.69
CA ASP A 154 -45.70 23.87 23.31
C ASP A 154 -45.58 25.08 22.38
N LEU A 155 -44.50 25.16 21.59
CA LEU A 155 -44.31 26.22 20.61
C LEU A 155 -45.40 26.18 19.53
N VAL A 156 -45.64 25.00 18.93
CA VAL A 156 -46.69 24.83 17.92
C VAL A 156 -48.07 25.16 18.49
N ALA A 157 -48.38 24.75 19.73
CA ALA A 157 -49.62 25.11 20.39
C ALA A 157 -49.76 26.61 20.67
N GLN A 158 -48.66 27.33 20.95
CA GLN A 158 -48.66 28.80 21.12
C GLN A 158 -48.77 29.57 19.81
N MET A 159 -48.23 29.02 18.70
CA MET A 159 -48.35 29.61 17.37
C MET A 159 -49.80 29.50 16.86
N GLU A 160 -50.39 28.32 16.94
CA GLU A 160 -51.79 28.05 16.59
C GLU A 160 -52.80 28.88 17.41
N GLN A 161 -52.48 29.26 18.65
CA GLN A 161 -53.31 30.17 19.45
C GLN A 161 -53.25 31.65 19.02
N LYS A 162 -52.21 32.05 18.26
CA LYS A 162 -52.02 33.44 17.81
C LYS A 162 -52.29 33.63 16.32
N GLU A 163 -52.25 32.57 15.52
CA GLU A 163 -52.36 32.62 14.07
C GLU A 163 -53.20 31.43 13.54
N ASN A 164 -54.28 31.74 12.84
CA ASN A 164 -55.22 30.73 12.32
C ASN A 164 -55.13 30.56 10.77
N GLN A 165 -54.08 31.09 10.13
CA GLN A 165 -53.95 31.07 8.66
C GLN A 165 -53.09 29.93 8.10
N PHE A 166 -52.26 29.29 8.92
CA PHE A 166 -51.40 28.17 8.54
C PHE A 166 -51.99 26.82 8.97
N ASP A 167 -51.77 25.75 8.20
CA ASP A 167 -52.24 24.40 8.56
C ASP A 167 -51.28 23.73 9.56
N TYR A 168 -51.52 24.03 10.84
CA TYR A 168 -50.81 23.41 11.96
C TYR A 168 -51.05 21.89 12.08
N HIS A 169 -52.02 21.29 11.39
CA HIS A 169 -52.22 19.83 11.40
C HIS A 169 -51.06 19.12 10.69
N THR A 170 -50.68 19.57 9.49
CA THR A 170 -49.57 18.98 8.71
C THR A 170 -48.24 19.11 9.47
N LEU A 171 -48.00 20.24 10.15
CA LEU A 171 -46.83 20.45 11.00
C LEU A 171 -46.81 19.53 12.23
N ARG A 172 -47.92 19.45 12.99
CA ARG A 172 -48.05 18.53 14.14
C ARG A 172 -47.81 17.08 13.74
N ASP A 173 -48.34 16.66 12.60
CA ASP A 173 -48.20 15.30 12.10
C ASP A 173 -46.78 14.94 11.67
N TYR A 174 -46.03 15.89 11.09
CA TYR A 174 -44.61 15.73 10.77
C TYR A 174 -43.78 15.53 12.05
N LEU A 175 -43.96 16.40 13.05
CA LEU A 175 -43.28 16.29 14.35
C LEU A 175 -43.61 14.96 15.05
N LYS A 176 -44.89 14.60 15.08
CA LYS A 176 -45.38 13.35 15.67
C LYS A 176 -44.79 12.10 15.00
N ARG A 177 -44.73 12.05 13.65
CA ARG A 177 -44.10 10.91 12.94
C ARG A 177 -42.60 10.82 13.23
N ALA A 178 -41.91 11.95 13.32
CA ALA A 178 -40.48 12.00 13.63
C ALA A 178 -40.15 11.63 15.10
N GLY A 179 -41.16 11.53 15.97
CA GLY A 179 -40.95 11.39 17.41
C GLY A 179 -40.38 12.66 18.06
N ILE A 180 -40.66 13.83 17.47
CA ILE A 180 -40.28 15.14 18.03
C ILE A 180 -41.42 15.61 18.94
N THR A 181 -41.24 15.44 20.25
CA THR A 181 -42.22 15.83 21.28
C THR A 181 -41.77 17.09 22.02
N THR A 182 -40.99 16.93 23.08
CA THR A 182 -40.48 17.98 23.99
C THR A 182 -38.99 18.27 23.78
N GLY A 183 -38.35 17.58 22.83
CA GLY A 183 -36.96 17.78 22.42
C GLY A 183 -35.97 17.36 23.51
N TYR A 184 -35.47 18.35 24.26
CA TYR A 184 -34.53 18.15 25.37
C TYR A 184 -35.09 18.58 26.73
N GLN A 185 -36.31 19.15 26.79
CA GLN A 185 -36.82 19.82 28.00
C GLN A 185 -37.16 18.86 29.16
N GLU A 186 -37.46 17.59 28.86
CA GLU A 186 -37.80 16.56 29.86
C GLU A 186 -36.62 15.61 30.16
N LYS A 187 -35.45 15.82 29.54
CA LYS A 187 -34.25 15.00 29.78
C LYS A 187 -33.55 15.44 31.07
N PRO A 188 -32.88 14.52 31.81
CA PRO A 188 -32.16 14.88 33.02
C PRO A 188 -30.96 15.80 32.71
N CYS A 189 -30.72 16.78 33.58
CA CYS A 189 -29.54 17.64 33.51
C CYS A 189 -28.35 16.97 34.21
N LEU A 190 -27.16 16.96 33.60
CA LEU A 190 -25.91 16.56 34.24
C LEU A 190 -25.54 17.52 35.38
N ASN A 191 -25.93 18.79 35.29
CA ASN A 191 -25.85 19.76 36.39
C ASN A 191 -27.25 20.26 36.84
N PRO A 192 -27.86 19.64 37.86
CA PRO A 192 -29.12 20.09 38.49
C PRO A 192 -29.16 21.54 39.00
N ARG A 193 -28.02 22.24 39.06
CA ARG A 193 -27.87 23.64 39.53
C ARG A 193 -27.44 24.60 38.42
N ASP A 194 -27.43 24.17 37.16
CA ASP A 194 -27.26 25.08 36.03
C ASP A 194 -28.49 26.01 35.94
N PRO A 195 -28.35 27.35 35.96
CA PRO A 195 -29.47 28.27 35.85
C PRO A 195 -30.22 28.19 34.50
N GLU A 196 -29.64 27.54 33.48
CA GLU A 196 -30.31 27.24 32.21
C GLU A 196 -31.06 25.89 32.21
N CYS A 197 -30.86 25.01 33.20
CA CYS A 197 -31.53 23.69 33.27
C CYS A 197 -33.06 23.88 33.42
N PRO A 198 -33.89 23.24 32.58
CA PRO A 198 -35.32 23.51 32.55
C PRO A 198 -36.07 22.91 33.74
N THR A 199 -37.12 23.59 34.19
CA THR A 199 -37.96 23.17 35.33
C THR A 199 -38.76 21.88 35.09
N SER A 200 -38.82 21.42 33.84
CA SER A 200 -39.41 20.15 33.42
C SER A 200 -38.44 18.96 33.51
N ALA A 201 -37.14 19.18 33.71
CA ALA A 201 -36.18 18.10 33.88
C ALA A 201 -36.44 17.34 35.21
N PRO A 202 -36.45 15.99 35.21
CA PRO A 202 -36.86 15.19 36.37
C PRO A 202 -35.94 15.33 37.60
N ASN A 203 -34.75 15.90 37.42
CA ASN A 203 -33.77 16.16 38.48
C ASN A 203 -33.49 17.66 38.71
N PHE A 204 -34.30 18.58 38.17
CA PHE A 204 -34.14 20.03 38.37
C PHE A 204 -34.03 20.40 39.86
N ASN A 205 -32.95 21.11 40.23
CA ASN A 205 -32.61 21.50 41.61
C ASN A 205 -32.57 20.34 42.64
N SER A 206 -32.44 19.09 42.18
CA SER A 206 -32.35 17.91 43.04
C SER A 206 -30.97 17.76 43.68
N THR A 207 -30.90 17.09 44.83
CA THR A 207 -29.66 16.65 45.48
C THR A 207 -29.36 15.17 45.24
N MET A 208 -30.20 14.44 44.51
CA MET A 208 -29.96 13.03 44.17
C MET A 208 -28.91 12.91 43.07
N THR A 209 -27.97 11.99 43.23
CA THR A 209 -26.97 11.67 42.20
C THR A 209 -27.64 10.94 41.04
N LEU A 210 -27.48 11.46 39.82
CA LEU A 210 -27.95 10.83 38.59
C LEU A 210 -27.11 9.58 38.25
N ASP A 211 -27.76 8.45 37.98
CA ASP A 211 -27.07 7.25 37.49
C ASP A 211 -26.88 7.34 35.98
N ILE A 212 -25.71 7.84 35.57
CA ILE A 212 -25.32 7.99 34.16
C ILE A 212 -25.23 6.63 33.45
N GLY A 213 -24.97 5.54 34.18
CA GLY A 213 -24.99 4.18 33.65
C GLY A 213 -26.41 3.71 33.32
N ALA A 214 -27.40 4.10 34.10
CA ALA A 214 -28.81 3.83 33.81
C ALA A 214 -29.25 4.54 32.52
N GLU A 215 -29.06 5.86 32.43
CA GLU A 215 -29.52 6.69 31.30
C GLU A 215 -28.83 6.32 29.97
N LEU A 216 -27.57 5.85 30.00
CA LEU A 216 -26.84 5.41 28.80
C LEU A 216 -27.15 3.94 28.39
N THR A 217 -27.83 3.16 29.23
CA THR A 217 -28.17 1.76 28.91
C THR A 217 -29.22 1.71 27.80
N SER A 218 -28.98 0.90 26.77
CA SER A 218 -29.79 0.85 25.54
C SER A 218 -29.64 2.04 24.58
N GLY A 219 -28.70 2.96 24.83
CA GLY A 219 -28.34 4.04 23.91
C GLY A 219 -29.21 5.30 23.99
N CYS A 220 -28.77 6.38 23.34
CA CYS A 220 -29.40 7.71 23.46
C CYS A 220 -30.36 8.01 22.31
N TYR A 221 -31.42 8.76 22.62
CA TYR A 221 -32.33 9.34 21.62
C TYR A 221 -32.04 10.82 21.43
N GLY A 222 -31.94 11.29 20.18
CA GLY A 222 -31.77 12.70 19.82
C GLY A 222 -33.04 13.54 20.04
N PHE A 223 -33.30 14.52 19.16
CA PHE A 223 -34.56 15.29 19.20
C PHE A 223 -35.71 14.64 18.40
N ALA A 224 -35.38 13.84 17.38
CA ALA A 224 -36.33 13.09 16.57
C ALA A 224 -36.26 11.60 16.96
N ALA A 225 -36.93 11.23 18.05
CA ALA A 225 -36.70 9.96 18.73
C ALA A 225 -37.02 8.70 17.91
N LYS A 226 -37.80 8.80 16.81
CA LYS A 226 -38.02 7.66 15.89
C LYS A 226 -36.80 7.36 15.01
N TYR A 227 -36.04 8.38 14.64
CA TYR A 227 -35.04 8.32 13.56
C TYR A 227 -33.59 8.56 14.05
N MET A 228 -33.42 9.21 15.20
CA MET A 228 -32.12 9.53 15.79
C MET A 228 -31.96 8.74 17.10
N HIS A 229 -31.75 7.43 16.98
CA HIS A 229 -31.32 6.57 18.10
C HIS A 229 -29.87 6.15 17.90
N TRP A 230 -29.06 6.32 18.95
CA TRP A 230 -27.63 6.09 18.95
C TRP A 230 -27.29 4.88 19.83
N PRO A 231 -26.93 3.72 19.24
CA PRO A 231 -26.64 2.50 19.99
C PRO A 231 -25.53 2.67 21.02
N GLU A 232 -25.68 2.04 22.19
CA GLU A 232 -24.70 2.13 23.29
C GLU A 232 -23.26 1.82 22.86
N GLU A 233 -23.07 0.84 21.95
CA GLU A 233 -21.75 0.42 21.47
C GLU A 233 -21.08 1.43 20.52
N LEU A 234 -21.81 2.45 20.04
CA LEU A 234 -21.30 3.55 19.20
C LEU A 234 -20.88 4.78 20.02
N ILE A 235 -21.52 5.03 21.17
CA ILE A 235 -21.27 6.21 22.01
C ILE A 235 -20.42 5.93 23.26
N VAL A 236 -20.42 4.70 23.79
CA VAL A 236 -19.72 4.33 25.03
C VAL A 236 -18.79 3.12 24.82
N GLY A 237 -17.53 3.26 25.22
CA GLY A 237 -16.46 2.28 25.02
C GLY A 237 -15.93 1.67 26.32
N GLY A 238 -15.47 0.42 26.26
CA GLY A 238 -14.89 -0.28 27.41
C GLY A 238 -15.89 -0.57 28.52
N VAL A 239 -17.17 -0.77 28.17
CA VAL A 239 -18.29 -0.93 29.11
C VAL A 239 -18.18 -2.21 29.94
N LEU A 240 -18.36 -2.09 31.26
CA LEU A 240 -18.65 -3.22 32.16
C LEU A 240 -20.15 -3.22 32.52
N LYS A 241 -20.83 -4.34 32.28
CA LYS A 241 -22.27 -4.51 32.55
C LYS A 241 -22.54 -5.41 33.75
N ASN A 242 -23.61 -5.09 34.48
CA ASN A 242 -24.19 -5.96 35.50
C ASN A 242 -24.97 -7.13 34.85
N LYS A 243 -25.35 -8.16 35.63
CA LYS A 243 -26.16 -9.29 35.16
C LYS A 243 -27.53 -8.90 34.58
N SER A 244 -28.01 -7.69 34.89
CA SER A 244 -29.24 -7.10 34.36
C SER A 244 -29.06 -6.32 33.03
N GLY A 245 -27.86 -6.29 32.45
CA GLY A 245 -27.55 -5.49 31.26
C GLY A 245 -27.24 -4.01 31.52
N HIS A 246 -27.46 -3.54 32.75
CA HIS A 246 -27.16 -2.17 33.20
C HIS A 246 -25.65 -1.87 33.12
N ILE A 247 -25.28 -0.73 32.55
CA ILE A 247 -23.90 -0.22 32.50
C ILE A 247 -23.44 0.15 33.93
N LYS A 248 -22.22 -0.22 34.32
CA LYS A 248 -21.64 0.11 35.64
C LYS A 248 -20.37 0.95 35.57
N GLU A 249 -19.55 0.72 34.55
CA GLU A 249 -18.33 1.49 34.28
C GLU A 249 -18.17 1.63 32.77
N ALA A 250 -17.54 2.72 32.33
CA ALA A 250 -17.12 2.96 30.96
C ALA A 250 -15.72 3.61 30.95
N LYS A 251 -14.82 3.10 30.10
CA LYS A 251 -13.43 3.58 30.02
C LYS A 251 -13.17 4.55 28.85
N ALA A 252 -14.15 4.74 27.97
CA ALA A 252 -14.12 5.73 26.89
C ALA A 252 -15.51 6.26 26.52
N LEU A 253 -15.58 7.50 26.03
CA LEU A 253 -16.76 8.11 25.42
C LEU A 253 -16.42 8.58 24.00
N GLN A 254 -17.36 8.47 23.06
CA GLN A 254 -17.18 8.84 21.66
C GLN A 254 -18.21 9.88 21.22
N THR A 255 -17.85 10.75 20.28
CA THR A 255 -18.77 11.68 19.62
C THR A 255 -18.39 11.81 18.16
N VAL A 256 -19.39 11.75 17.28
CA VAL A 256 -19.22 11.74 15.83
C VAL A 256 -19.96 12.91 15.23
N VAL A 257 -19.23 13.81 14.58
CA VAL A 257 -19.82 14.87 13.77
C VAL A 257 -19.92 14.36 12.33
N GLN A 258 -21.13 14.28 11.80
CA GLN A 258 -21.40 13.82 10.44
C GLN A 258 -21.21 14.99 9.45
N LEU A 259 -20.33 14.82 8.47
CA LEU A 259 -20.02 15.81 7.44
C LEU A 259 -20.37 15.26 6.05
N MET A 260 -20.68 16.17 5.13
CA MET A 260 -20.80 15.89 3.71
C MET A 260 -19.42 15.55 3.12
N SER A 261 -19.38 14.55 2.24
CA SER A 261 -18.19 14.24 1.43
C SER A 261 -17.82 15.41 0.51
N GLY A 262 -16.60 15.40 -0.06
CA GLY A 262 -16.17 16.43 -1.01
C GLY A 262 -17.04 16.53 -2.28
N HIS A 263 -17.74 15.45 -2.66
CA HIS A 263 -18.71 15.44 -3.76
C HIS A 263 -20.08 15.99 -3.33
N GLU A 264 -20.63 15.55 -2.19
CA GLU A 264 -21.90 16.06 -1.66
C GLU A 264 -21.82 17.55 -1.33
N LEU A 265 -20.71 18.00 -0.74
CA LEU A 265 -20.42 19.41 -0.48
C LEU A 265 -20.31 20.22 -1.78
N TYR A 266 -19.81 19.62 -2.86
CA TYR A 266 -19.81 20.25 -4.18
C TYR A 266 -21.24 20.39 -4.73
N GLU A 267 -22.03 19.30 -4.74
CA GLU A 267 -23.43 19.33 -5.19
C GLU A 267 -24.29 20.32 -4.38
N TYR A 268 -24.23 20.26 -3.05
CA TYR A 268 -25.05 21.05 -2.12
C TYR A 268 -24.90 22.56 -2.32
N TRP A 269 -23.67 23.03 -2.51
CA TRP A 269 -23.40 24.45 -2.77
C TRP A 269 -23.45 24.82 -4.27
N SER A 270 -23.66 23.87 -5.18
CA SER A 270 -23.69 24.15 -6.62
C SER A 270 -24.85 25.08 -6.99
N GLY A 271 -24.55 26.13 -7.77
CA GLY A 271 -25.52 27.17 -8.14
C GLY A 271 -25.92 28.12 -6.99
N HIS A 272 -25.51 27.88 -5.75
CA HIS A 272 -25.86 28.73 -4.61
C HIS A 272 -25.07 30.04 -4.59
N TYR A 273 -25.74 31.16 -4.24
CA TYR A 273 -25.15 32.51 -4.30
C TYR A 273 -23.82 32.64 -3.54
N LYS A 274 -23.69 31.91 -2.42
CA LYS A 274 -22.49 31.87 -1.55
C LYS A 274 -21.19 31.52 -2.27
N VAL A 275 -21.24 30.73 -3.35
CA VAL A 275 -20.04 30.27 -4.09
C VAL A 275 -20.00 30.75 -5.55
N HIS A 276 -20.97 31.56 -5.98
CA HIS A 276 -21.11 31.97 -7.38
C HIS A 276 -19.92 32.82 -7.87
N HIS A 277 -19.24 33.56 -6.99
CA HIS A 277 -18.07 34.38 -7.35
C HIS A 277 -16.75 33.59 -7.44
N ILE A 278 -16.65 32.41 -6.85
CA ILE A 278 -15.36 31.70 -6.70
C ILE A 278 -15.09 30.65 -7.79
N GLY A 279 -16.04 30.40 -8.70
CA GLY A 279 -15.96 29.34 -9.71
C GLY A 279 -15.83 27.97 -9.05
N TRP A 280 -16.90 27.52 -8.39
CA TRP A 280 -16.93 26.33 -7.55
C TRP A 280 -16.55 25.04 -8.32
N THR A 281 -15.69 24.21 -7.73
CA THR A 281 -15.24 22.92 -8.27
C THR A 281 -15.09 21.90 -7.14
N LYS A 282 -15.15 20.60 -7.47
CA LYS A 282 -14.97 19.52 -6.47
C LYS A 282 -13.66 19.65 -5.69
N ASP A 283 -12.55 19.99 -6.36
CA ASP A 283 -11.25 20.16 -5.70
C ASP A 283 -11.26 21.30 -4.66
N LYS A 284 -11.99 22.39 -4.93
CA LYS A 284 -12.19 23.47 -3.96
C LYS A 284 -13.05 23.03 -2.78
N ALA A 285 -14.11 22.25 -3.02
CA ALA A 285 -14.93 21.68 -1.95
C ALA A 285 -14.09 20.80 -1.01
N THR A 286 -13.34 19.83 -1.57
CA THR A 286 -12.44 18.96 -0.82
C THR A 286 -11.34 19.73 -0.09
N LEU A 287 -10.72 20.74 -0.71
CA LEU A 287 -9.70 21.57 -0.06
C LEU A 287 -10.25 22.35 1.14
N VAL A 288 -11.46 22.90 1.02
CA VAL A 288 -12.12 23.64 2.11
C VAL A 288 -12.48 22.70 3.26
N LEU A 289 -13.08 21.54 2.96
CA LEU A 289 -13.42 20.51 3.96
C LEU A 289 -12.18 20.02 4.72
N ASN A 290 -11.13 19.59 4.00
CA ASN A 290 -9.90 19.06 4.60
C ASN A 290 -9.19 20.11 5.47
N THR A 291 -9.26 21.40 5.10
CA THR A 291 -8.67 22.49 5.90
C THR A 291 -9.48 22.77 7.16
N TRP A 292 -10.81 22.68 7.10
CA TRP A 292 -11.65 22.78 8.29
C TRP A 292 -11.42 21.61 9.25
N GLN A 293 -11.39 20.37 8.76
CA GLN A 293 -11.10 19.18 9.57
C GLN A 293 -9.71 19.27 10.24
N LYS A 294 -8.69 19.72 9.50
CA LYS A 294 -7.36 19.97 10.09
C LYS A 294 -7.42 20.99 11.23
N LYS A 295 -8.05 22.15 11.01
CA LYS A 295 -8.15 23.20 12.03
C LYS A 295 -8.97 22.76 13.26
N PHE A 296 -9.98 21.92 13.05
CA PHE A 296 -10.76 21.29 14.12
C PHE A 296 -9.88 20.38 14.99
N SER A 297 -9.11 19.47 14.38
CA SER A 297 -8.16 18.61 15.13
C SER A 297 -7.09 19.42 15.87
N GLU A 298 -6.54 20.46 15.25
CA GLU A 298 -5.56 21.37 15.89
C GLU A 298 -6.15 22.11 17.10
N GLU A 299 -7.42 22.53 17.05
CA GLU A 299 -8.09 23.17 18.19
C GLU A 299 -8.39 22.18 19.32
N VAL A 300 -8.83 20.95 19.00
CA VAL A 300 -9.00 19.90 20.02
C VAL A 300 -7.67 19.53 20.67
N GLU A 301 -6.58 19.39 19.90
CA GLU A 301 -5.24 19.18 20.46
C GLU A 301 -4.83 20.33 21.39
N ARG A 302 -5.00 21.58 20.96
CA ARG A 302 -4.69 22.77 21.75
C ARG A 302 -5.47 22.80 23.08
N LEU A 303 -6.76 22.48 23.04
CA LEU A 303 -7.62 22.39 24.23
C LEU A 303 -7.19 21.24 25.15
N SER A 304 -6.99 20.03 24.60
CA SER A 304 -6.54 18.82 25.30
C SER A 304 -5.20 19.05 26.00
N LEU A 305 -4.21 19.63 25.31
CA LEU A 305 -2.91 20.00 25.89
C LEU A 305 -3.03 21.09 26.98
N SER A 306 -3.88 22.11 26.77
CA SER A 306 -4.06 23.18 27.76
C SER A 306 -4.67 22.70 29.09
N LYS A 307 -5.52 21.67 29.05
CA LYS A 307 -6.12 21.06 30.25
C LYS A 307 -5.24 19.99 30.91
N LYS A 308 -4.24 19.43 30.22
CA LYS A 308 -3.47 18.23 30.65
C LYS A 308 -2.73 18.36 32.00
N GLN A 309 -2.59 19.56 32.55
CA GLN A 309 -2.05 19.79 33.91
C GLN A 309 -3.12 19.81 35.02
N SER A 310 -4.42 19.73 34.67
CA SER A 310 -5.55 19.88 35.59
C SER A 310 -6.69 18.88 35.36
N SER A 311 -6.81 18.26 34.18
CA SER A 311 -7.85 17.27 33.86
C SER A 311 -7.31 15.83 33.88
N SER A 312 -8.07 14.90 34.48
CA SER A 312 -7.77 13.46 34.46
C SER A 312 -8.10 12.75 33.14
N TYR A 313 -8.47 13.50 32.09
CA TYR A 313 -8.94 12.99 30.80
C TYR A 313 -8.03 13.42 29.64
N ILE A 314 -8.03 12.62 28.57
CA ILE A 314 -7.37 12.90 27.29
C ILE A 314 -8.44 12.89 26.20
N PHE A 315 -8.39 13.87 25.30
CA PHE A 315 -9.24 13.96 24.11
C PHE A 315 -8.40 13.72 22.86
N LEU A 316 -8.92 12.89 21.95
CA LEU A 316 -8.25 12.40 20.74
C LEU A 316 -9.18 12.57 19.54
N THR A 317 -8.67 13.10 18.43
CA THR A 317 -9.43 13.26 17.17
C THR A 317 -9.02 12.29 16.09
N PHE A 318 -9.93 12.01 15.15
CA PHE A 318 -9.63 11.31 13.91
C PHE A 318 -10.44 11.83 12.72
N SER A 319 -9.77 11.90 11.57
CA SER A 319 -10.34 12.17 10.25
C SER A 319 -9.50 11.45 9.18
N THR A 320 -10.17 10.83 8.21
CA THR A 320 -9.53 10.15 7.07
C THR A 320 -8.66 11.11 6.24
N ALA A 321 -9.09 12.37 6.08
CA ALA A 321 -8.33 13.39 5.36
C ALA A 321 -6.97 13.70 6.02
N ASN A 322 -6.91 13.70 7.37
CA ASN A 322 -5.65 13.92 8.07
C ASN A 322 -4.73 12.68 7.99
N VAL A 323 -5.30 11.46 8.00
CA VAL A 323 -4.54 10.22 7.80
C VAL A 323 -3.87 10.19 6.42
N ASN A 324 -4.60 10.45 5.33
CA ASN A 324 -4.01 10.48 3.98
C ASN A 324 -2.90 11.54 3.88
N LYS A 325 -3.11 12.73 4.49
CA LYS A 325 -2.09 13.78 4.56
C LYS A 325 -0.83 13.36 5.34
N ILE A 326 -0.98 12.69 6.49
CA ILE A 326 0.13 12.13 7.26
C ILE A 326 0.90 11.11 6.41
N LEU A 327 0.19 10.23 5.70
CA LEU A 327 0.82 9.27 4.78
C LEU A 327 1.57 9.96 3.62
N GLU A 328 1.04 11.06 3.07
CA GLU A 328 1.70 11.87 2.04
C GLU A 328 2.98 12.55 2.55
N GLU A 329 2.92 13.15 3.75
CA GLU A 329 4.06 13.83 4.37
C GLU A 329 5.19 12.86 4.71
N TYR A 330 4.87 11.73 5.36
CA TYR A 330 5.87 10.73 5.74
C TYR A 330 6.36 9.85 4.59
N SER A 331 5.63 9.73 3.46
CA SER A 331 6.11 8.99 2.28
C SER A 331 7.29 9.66 1.57
N LYS A 332 7.51 10.96 1.80
CA LYS A 332 8.62 11.73 1.22
C LYS A 332 9.97 11.21 1.73
N ALA A 333 10.95 11.13 0.83
CA ALA A 333 12.22 10.45 1.11
C ALA A 333 13.16 11.30 1.99
N ASP A 334 13.51 10.77 3.17
CA ASP A 334 14.49 11.38 4.06
C ASP A 334 15.92 11.19 3.51
N LEU A 335 16.39 12.20 2.77
CA LEU A 335 17.73 12.23 2.19
C LEU A 335 18.84 12.26 3.24
N VAL A 336 18.56 12.72 4.47
CA VAL A 336 19.54 12.78 5.56
C VAL A 336 19.77 11.39 6.13
N LYS A 337 18.71 10.64 6.45
CA LYS A 337 18.81 9.22 6.85
C LYS A 337 19.47 8.39 5.75
N CYS A 338 19.08 8.59 4.49
CA CYS A 338 19.68 7.89 3.36
C CYS A 338 21.20 8.16 3.24
N GLY A 339 21.62 9.42 3.37
CA GLY A 339 23.03 9.81 3.37
C GLY A 339 23.84 9.24 4.55
N ILE A 340 23.26 9.23 5.75
CA ILE A 340 23.88 8.64 6.96
C ILE A 340 24.10 7.14 6.76
N VAL A 341 23.06 6.39 6.34
CA VAL A 341 23.18 4.94 6.11
C VAL A 341 24.20 4.64 5.02
N LEU A 342 24.17 5.36 3.90
CA LEU A 342 25.15 5.18 2.83
C LEU A 342 26.59 5.43 3.34
N GLY A 343 26.80 6.46 4.17
CA GLY A 343 28.08 6.72 4.82
C GLY A 343 28.54 5.58 5.73
N VAL A 344 27.68 5.10 6.63
CA VAL A 344 27.97 3.98 7.55
C VAL A 344 28.28 2.69 6.78
N VAL A 345 27.50 2.37 5.75
CA VAL A 345 27.70 1.18 4.92
C VAL A 345 29.01 1.27 4.10
N CYS A 346 29.38 2.47 3.64
CA CYS A 346 30.69 2.72 3.03
C CYS A 346 31.85 2.52 4.03
N ILE A 347 31.75 3.09 5.24
CA ILE A 347 32.75 2.92 6.31
C ILE A 347 32.92 1.43 6.66
N TYR A 348 31.81 0.71 6.82
CA TYR A 348 31.82 -0.74 7.02
C TYR A 348 32.51 -1.47 5.86
N GLY A 349 32.18 -1.15 4.60
CA GLY A 349 32.84 -1.75 3.43
C GLY A 349 34.36 -1.53 3.41
N TRP A 350 34.81 -0.32 3.74
CA TRP A 350 36.23 0.03 3.84
C TRP A 350 36.94 -0.84 4.90
N ILE A 351 36.39 -0.89 6.13
CA ILE A 351 36.96 -1.64 7.26
C ILE A 351 36.90 -3.15 7.01
N ALA A 352 35.78 -3.66 6.50
CA ALA A 352 35.57 -5.10 6.30
C ALA A 352 36.40 -5.68 5.16
N HIS A 353 36.83 -4.88 4.17
CA HIS A 353 37.63 -5.40 3.06
C HIS A 353 38.68 -4.44 2.49
N SER A 354 38.26 -3.31 1.91
CA SER A 354 39.11 -2.29 1.27
C SER A 354 38.25 -1.17 0.67
N GLY A 355 38.85 -0.04 0.31
CA GLY A 355 38.14 1.10 -0.32
C GLY A 355 37.43 0.82 -1.66
N ILE A 356 37.65 -0.33 -2.31
CA ILE A 356 36.85 -0.72 -3.48
C ILE A 356 35.47 -1.26 -3.09
N ALA A 357 35.28 -1.72 -1.85
CA ALA A 357 33.94 -1.99 -1.33
C ALA A 357 33.12 -0.68 -1.20
N VAL A 358 33.75 0.47 -0.94
CA VAL A 358 33.05 1.78 -1.00
C VAL A 358 32.56 2.07 -2.41
N ILE A 359 33.44 1.91 -3.42
CA ILE A 359 33.04 2.10 -4.83
C ILE A 359 31.94 1.10 -5.22
N GLY A 360 32.00 -0.14 -4.72
CA GLY A 360 30.96 -1.15 -4.90
C GLY A 360 29.61 -0.75 -4.27
N VAL A 361 29.60 -0.29 -3.03
CA VAL A 361 28.40 0.23 -2.34
C VAL A 361 27.80 1.43 -3.08
N LEU A 362 28.63 2.36 -3.58
CA LEU A 362 28.17 3.49 -4.39
C LEU A 362 27.59 3.05 -5.74
N VAL A 363 28.18 2.02 -6.38
CA VAL A 363 27.61 1.39 -7.58
C VAL A 363 26.25 0.74 -7.28
N LEU A 364 26.12 0.00 -6.17
CA LEU A 364 24.83 -0.58 -5.75
C LEU A 364 23.79 0.51 -5.44
N ALA A 365 24.15 1.56 -4.71
CA ALA A 365 23.23 2.67 -4.42
C ALA A 365 22.74 3.38 -5.70
N SER A 366 23.64 3.67 -6.64
CA SER A 366 23.25 4.23 -7.96
C SER A 366 22.43 3.26 -8.80
N SER A 367 22.68 1.95 -8.67
CA SER A 367 21.89 0.90 -9.32
C SER A 367 20.45 0.81 -8.79
N ALA A 368 20.24 1.05 -7.48
CA ALA A 368 18.90 1.17 -6.91
C ALA A 368 18.15 2.41 -7.44
N ALA A 369 18.82 3.57 -7.51
CA ALA A 369 18.23 4.78 -8.09
C ALA A 369 17.82 4.59 -9.57
N ALA A 370 18.64 3.89 -10.36
CA ALA A 370 18.32 3.53 -11.74
C ALA A 370 17.11 2.58 -11.85
N ALA A 371 17.03 1.56 -10.99
CA ALA A 371 15.91 0.63 -10.95
C ALA A 371 14.59 1.33 -10.60
N LEU A 372 14.60 2.19 -9.56
CA LEU A 372 13.45 3.00 -9.17
C LEU A 372 13.01 3.98 -10.27
N GLY A 373 13.97 4.56 -11.00
CA GLY A 373 13.69 5.38 -12.17
C GLY A 373 13.02 4.60 -13.31
N VAL A 374 13.42 3.34 -13.56
CA VAL A 374 12.74 2.46 -14.52
C VAL A 374 11.35 2.05 -14.03
N CYS A 375 11.16 1.74 -12.74
CA CYS A 375 9.84 1.48 -12.19
C CYS A 375 8.90 2.68 -12.35
N SER A 376 9.41 3.91 -12.16
CA SER A 376 8.66 5.15 -12.38
C SER A 376 8.27 5.32 -13.86
N LEU A 377 9.18 5.04 -14.80
CA LEU A 377 8.92 5.08 -16.25
C LEU A 377 7.94 3.99 -16.73
N ILE A 378 7.81 2.88 -16.00
CA ILE A 378 6.80 1.84 -16.24
C ILE A 378 5.42 2.24 -15.68
N GLY A 379 5.33 3.31 -14.88
CA GLY A 379 4.11 3.74 -14.22
C GLY A 379 3.80 3.01 -12.91
N LEU A 380 4.80 2.36 -12.28
CA LEU A 380 4.63 1.80 -10.93
C LEU A 380 4.73 2.92 -9.89
N PRO A 381 3.63 3.27 -9.18
CA PRO A 381 3.63 4.37 -8.22
C PRO A 381 4.54 4.08 -7.04
N MET A 382 5.10 5.13 -6.44
CA MET A 382 5.96 5.02 -5.26
C MET A 382 5.14 5.23 -3.99
N ASN A 383 5.50 4.48 -2.95
CA ASN A 383 4.84 4.53 -1.65
C ASN A 383 5.87 4.53 -0.50
N LEU A 384 5.39 4.56 0.74
CA LEU A 384 6.18 4.57 1.97
C LEU A 384 7.23 3.43 2.04
N LEU A 385 6.92 2.22 1.54
CA LEU A 385 7.87 1.11 1.49
C LEU A 385 8.94 1.31 0.39
N SER A 386 8.55 1.89 -0.76
CA SER A 386 9.45 2.21 -1.86
C SER A 386 10.56 3.18 -1.44
N THR A 387 10.26 4.14 -0.55
CA THR A 387 11.23 5.16 -0.10
C THR A 387 11.97 4.79 1.17
N HIS A 388 11.30 4.23 2.21
CA HIS A 388 11.92 3.98 3.52
C HIS A 388 12.47 2.56 3.74
N VAL A 389 12.17 1.59 2.86
CA VAL A 389 12.52 0.17 3.08
C VAL A 389 13.32 -0.43 1.92
N LEU A 390 12.82 -0.28 0.69
CA LEU A 390 13.35 -0.92 -0.53
C LEU A 390 14.86 -0.64 -0.80
N PRO A 391 15.38 0.61 -0.72
CA PRO A 391 16.78 0.88 -1.06
C PRO A 391 17.75 0.19 -0.09
N TYR A 392 17.44 0.19 1.20
CA TYR A 392 18.31 -0.36 2.24
C TYR A 392 18.37 -1.89 2.18
N ILE A 393 17.21 -2.55 2.06
CA ILE A 393 17.14 -4.02 1.97
C ILE A 393 17.85 -4.52 0.72
N THR A 394 17.60 -3.94 -0.45
CA THR A 394 18.17 -4.47 -1.71
C THR A 394 19.68 -4.26 -1.82
N VAL A 395 20.22 -3.13 -1.37
CA VAL A 395 21.67 -2.92 -1.29
C VAL A 395 22.30 -3.90 -0.29
N GLY A 396 21.70 -4.08 0.90
CA GLY A 396 22.14 -5.07 1.88
C GLY A 396 22.10 -6.51 1.36
N LEU A 397 21.09 -6.87 0.56
CA LEU A 397 21.01 -8.17 -0.10
C LEU A 397 22.17 -8.38 -1.11
N ALA A 398 22.48 -7.37 -1.91
CA ALA A 398 23.52 -7.41 -2.94
C ALA A 398 24.97 -7.34 -2.40
N MET A 399 25.19 -6.79 -1.19
CA MET A 399 26.52 -6.69 -0.57
C MET A 399 27.21 -8.04 -0.37
N ARG A 400 26.47 -9.13 -0.17
CA ARG A 400 27.02 -10.49 -0.09
C ARG A 400 27.80 -10.86 -1.35
N ASP A 401 27.24 -10.56 -2.52
CA ASP A 401 27.80 -10.94 -3.81
C ASP A 401 28.99 -10.05 -4.17
N MET A 402 28.94 -8.76 -3.80
CA MET A 402 30.11 -7.88 -3.82
C MET A 402 31.27 -8.45 -2.98
N PHE A 403 31.00 -8.89 -1.73
CA PHE A 403 32.03 -9.48 -0.87
C PHE A 403 32.52 -10.86 -1.36
N LEU A 404 31.68 -11.64 -2.05
CA LEU A 404 32.06 -12.90 -2.69
C LEU A 404 33.09 -12.67 -3.81
N ILE A 405 32.83 -11.72 -4.71
CA ILE A 405 33.78 -11.34 -5.77
C ILE A 405 35.08 -10.79 -5.16
N LEU A 406 34.98 -9.88 -4.18
CA LEU A 406 36.15 -9.28 -3.51
C LEU A 406 37.03 -10.30 -2.78
N THR A 407 36.43 -11.24 -2.04
CA THR A 407 37.18 -12.27 -1.32
C THR A 407 37.82 -13.26 -2.29
N THR A 408 37.18 -13.50 -3.45
CA THR A 408 37.74 -14.33 -4.52
C THR A 408 38.92 -13.62 -5.22
N SER A 409 38.85 -12.30 -5.47
CA SER A 409 39.92 -11.55 -6.14
C SER A 409 41.21 -11.45 -5.31
N ARG A 410 41.13 -11.55 -3.96
CA ARG A 410 42.32 -11.69 -3.09
C ARG A 410 43.22 -12.88 -3.45
N ARG A 411 42.72 -13.89 -4.17
CA ARG A 411 43.48 -15.06 -4.64
C ARG A 411 44.41 -14.76 -5.83
N LYS A 412 44.58 -13.48 -6.23
CA LYS A 412 45.41 -12.99 -7.37
C LYS A 412 44.98 -13.48 -8.77
N LEU A 413 43.76 -14.01 -8.88
CA LEU A 413 43.16 -14.45 -10.13
C LEU A 413 42.97 -13.27 -11.10
N THR A 414 42.87 -13.53 -12.41
CA THR A 414 42.44 -12.48 -13.35
C THR A 414 40.95 -12.14 -13.14
N PRO A 415 40.48 -10.94 -13.50
CA PRO A 415 39.07 -10.59 -13.40
C PRO A 415 38.14 -11.56 -14.15
N SER A 416 38.62 -12.16 -15.24
CA SER A 416 37.91 -13.21 -15.99
C SER A 416 37.76 -14.50 -15.15
N GLU A 417 38.84 -15.02 -14.56
CA GLU A 417 38.79 -16.20 -13.68
C GLU A 417 37.91 -15.99 -12.44
N VAL A 418 37.89 -14.76 -11.89
CA VAL A 418 37.00 -14.41 -10.78
C VAL A 418 35.54 -14.49 -11.22
N LEU A 419 35.20 -13.91 -12.39
CA LEU A 419 33.85 -13.93 -12.93
C LEU A 419 33.41 -15.34 -13.35
N GLN A 420 34.30 -16.15 -13.95
CA GLN A 420 34.04 -17.57 -14.26
C GLN A 420 33.70 -18.40 -13.01
N ARG A 421 34.31 -18.08 -11.86
CA ARG A 421 34.11 -18.82 -10.59
C ARG A 421 32.93 -18.31 -9.74
N THR A 422 32.51 -17.06 -9.91
CA THR A 422 31.46 -16.44 -9.07
C THR A 422 30.18 -16.11 -9.85
N GLY A 423 30.29 -15.82 -11.14
CA GLY A 423 29.19 -15.39 -12.02
C GLY A 423 27.99 -16.33 -12.02
N PRO A 424 28.15 -17.67 -12.22
CA PRO A 424 27.01 -18.60 -12.19
C PRO A 424 26.27 -18.61 -10.86
N GLY A 425 26.98 -18.47 -9.73
CA GLY A 425 26.39 -18.39 -8.38
C GLY A 425 25.69 -17.07 -8.08
N ILE A 426 26.06 -15.99 -8.77
CA ILE A 426 25.41 -14.68 -8.67
C ILE A 426 24.20 -14.61 -9.60
N LEU A 427 24.33 -15.03 -10.87
CA LEU A 427 23.24 -15.05 -11.84
C LEU A 427 22.06 -15.92 -11.35
N SER A 428 22.35 -17.10 -10.81
CA SER A 428 21.35 -17.98 -10.21
C SER A 428 20.65 -17.36 -9.00
N ALA A 429 21.39 -16.71 -8.10
CA ALA A 429 20.82 -15.97 -6.98
C ALA A 429 19.91 -14.83 -7.45
N VAL A 430 20.31 -14.06 -8.47
CA VAL A 430 19.51 -12.98 -9.06
C VAL A 430 18.20 -13.50 -9.65
N VAL A 431 18.25 -14.59 -10.44
CA VAL A 431 17.05 -15.19 -11.05
C VAL A 431 16.09 -15.74 -9.98
N ILE A 432 16.59 -16.47 -8.97
CA ILE A 432 15.73 -17.03 -7.91
C ILE A 432 15.12 -15.93 -7.05
N ASN A 433 15.91 -14.93 -6.67
CA ASN A 433 15.45 -13.83 -5.83
C ASN A 433 14.42 -12.97 -6.57
N SER A 434 14.69 -12.59 -7.83
CA SER A 434 13.73 -11.87 -8.67
C SER A 434 12.46 -12.70 -8.92
N GLY A 435 12.60 -14.01 -9.16
CA GLY A 435 11.47 -14.91 -9.37
C GLY A 435 10.56 -15.00 -8.13
N SER A 436 11.13 -15.22 -6.94
CA SER A 436 10.35 -15.24 -5.69
C SER A 436 9.70 -13.89 -5.37
N LEU A 437 10.34 -12.77 -5.69
CA LEU A 437 9.77 -11.43 -5.53
C LEU A 437 8.61 -11.16 -6.53
N VAL A 438 8.69 -11.64 -7.77
CA VAL A 438 7.55 -11.61 -8.70
C VAL A 438 6.42 -12.53 -8.21
N VAL A 439 6.72 -13.70 -7.67
CA VAL A 439 5.73 -14.60 -7.03
C VAL A 439 5.07 -13.93 -5.81
N ALA A 440 5.80 -13.10 -5.07
CA ALA A 440 5.25 -12.30 -3.96
C ALA A 440 4.32 -11.15 -4.41
N ALA A 441 4.24 -10.84 -5.71
CA ALA A 441 3.27 -9.89 -6.26
C ALA A 441 1.84 -10.46 -6.38
N ILE A 442 1.64 -11.76 -6.15
CA ILE A 442 0.33 -12.44 -6.13
C ILE A 442 -0.56 -11.95 -4.96
N ILE A 443 0.02 -11.27 -3.97
CA ILE A 443 -0.70 -10.65 -2.85
C ILE A 443 -1.73 -9.63 -3.38
N PRO A 444 -2.99 -9.61 -2.87
CA PRO A 444 -4.03 -8.68 -3.32
C PRO A 444 -3.73 -7.20 -3.02
N ILE A 445 -3.01 -6.93 -1.93
CA ILE A 445 -2.77 -5.58 -1.40
C ILE A 445 -1.88 -4.75 -2.37
N PRO A 446 -2.37 -3.65 -3.00
CA PRO A 446 -1.65 -2.98 -4.08
C PRO A 446 -0.29 -2.40 -3.70
N ALA A 447 -0.18 -1.72 -2.56
CA ALA A 447 1.09 -1.15 -2.10
C ALA A 447 2.18 -2.22 -1.92
N LEU A 448 1.78 -3.42 -1.47
CA LEU A 448 2.67 -4.55 -1.25
C LEU A 448 3.06 -5.22 -2.56
N ARG A 449 2.09 -5.41 -3.48
CA ARG A 449 2.32 -5.89 -4.85
C ARG A 449 3.34 -5.02 -5.59
N VAL A 450 3.16 -3.71 -5.55
CA VAL A 450 4.06 -2.74 -6.21
C VAL A 450 5.46 -2.76 -5.58
N PHE A 451 5.56 -2.84 -4.24
CA PHE A 451 6.85 -3.02 -3.55
C PHE A 451 7.57 -4.31 -3.96
N CYS A 452 6.86 -5.44 -4.09
CA CYS A 452 7.42 -6.71 -4.57
C CYS A 452 8.01 -6.58 -5.99
N LEU A 453 7.28 -5.94 -6.91
CA LEU A 453 7.73 -5.71 -8.28
C LEU A 453 8.96 -4.77 -8.34
N GLN A 454 8.95 -3.69 -7.56
CA GLN A 454 10.08 -2.77 -7.45
C GLN A 454 11.31 -3.44 -6.83
N CYS A 455 11.13 -4.32 -5.83
CA CYS A 455 12.20 -5.17 -5.30
C CYS A 455 12.79 -6.07 -6.39
N ALA A 456 11.96 -6.75 -7.18
CA ALA A 456 12.40 -7.67 -8.24
C ALA A 456 13.27 -6.95 -9.29
N VAL A 457 12.78 -5.82 -9.84
CA VAL A 457 13.54 -4.99 -10.80
C VAL A 457 14.86 -4.53 -10.19
N THR A 458 14.85 -4.08 -8.93
CA THR A 458 16.06 -3.62 -8.24
C THR A 458 17.11 -4.73 -8.05
N VAL A 459 16.68 -5.97 -7.76
CA VAL A 459 17.57 -7.14 -7.67
C VAL A 459 18.20 -7.48 -9.03
N VAL A 460 17.45 -7.39 -10.13
CA VAL A 460 17.98 -7.59 -11.49
C VAL A 460 19.03 -6.53 -11.84
N PHE A 461 18.76 -5.26 -11.52
CA PHE A 461 19.71 -4.16 -11.73
C PHE A 461 21.00 -4.33 -10.90
N HIS A 462 20.89 -4.68 -9.61
CA HIS A 462 22.06 -5.00 -8.78
C HIS A 462 22.87 -6.17 -9.36
N GLY A 463 22.19 -7.22 -9.86
CA GLY A 463 22.82 -8.34 -10.55
C GLY A 463 23.63 -7.91 -11.78
N ALA A 464 23.03 -7.09 -12.66
CA ALA A 464 23.71 -6.55 -13.83
C ALA A 464 24.91 -5.66 -13.45
N ALA A 465 24.79 -4.82 -12.41
CA ALA A 465 25.89 -4.01 -11.90
C ALA A 465 27.05 -4.88 -11.36
N LEU A 466 26.74 -5.95 -10.62
CA LEU A 466 27.73 -6.88 -10.06
C LEU A 466 28.41 -7.76 -11.12
N LEU A 467 27.72 -8.12 -12.20
CA LEU A 467 28.27 -8.95 -13.28
C LEU A 467 29.05 -8.13 -14.34
N ILE A 468 28.68 -6.87 -14.59
CA ILE A 468 29.26 -6.04 -15.67
C ILE A 468 30.19 -4.94 -15.13
N MET A 469 29.69 -4.09 -14.23
CA MET A 469 30.46 -2.94 -13.74
C MET A 469 31.57 -3.37 -12.77
N PHE A 470 31.28 -4.31 -11.87
CA PHE A 470 32.21 -4.66 -10.79
C PHE A 470 33.49 -5.38 -11.25
N PRO A 471 33.47 -6.35 -12.21
CA PRO A 471 34.70 -6.92 -12.77
C PRO A 471 35.53 -5.90 -13.54
N SER A 472 34.87 -4.92 -14.18
CA SER A 472 35.53 -3.80 -14.86
C SER A 472 36.29 -2.90 -13.87
N LEU A 473 35.73 -2.65 -12.68
CA LEU A 473 36.41 -1.94 -11.60
C LEU A 473 37.62 -2.71 -11.05
N LEU A 474 37.54 -4.04 -10.95
CA LEU A 474 38.67 -4.88 -10.55
C LEU A 474 39.78 -4.94 -11.62
N ALA A 475 39.42 -4.95 -12.90
CA ALA A 475 40.38 -4.82 -14.00
C ALA A 475 41.09 -3.45 -13.97
N LEU A 476 40.35 -2.37 -13.71
CA LEU A 476 40.91 -1.03 -13.53
C LEU A 476 41.84 -0.97 -12.31
N GLN A 477 41.43 -1.51 -11.14
CA GLN A 477 42.29 -1.62 -9.96
C GLN A 477 43.61 -2.34 -10.31
N GLN A 478 43.53 -3.51 -10.94
CA GLN A 478 44.71 -4.31 -11.26
C GLN A 478 45.65 -3.56 -12.22
N ARG A 479 45.11 -2.75 -13.14
CA ARG A 479 45.88 -1.87 -14.03
C ARG A 479 46.52 -0.71 -13.25
N CYS A 480 45.78 -0.03 -12.37
CA CYS A 480 46.30 1.06 -11.53
C CYS A 480 47.37 0.59 -10.54
N GLN A 481 47.24 -0.62 -9.99
CA GLN A 481 48.27 -1.23 -9.14
C GLN A 481 49.53 -1.61 -9.92
N LYS A 482 49.39 -2.11 -11.16
CA LYS A 482 50.54 -2.33 -12.08
C LYS A 482 51.23 -1.03 -12.50
N ALA A 483 50.52 0.10 -12.50
CA ALA A 483 51.02 1.43 -12.81
C ALA A 483 51.43 2.27 -11.57
N ASP A 484 51.48 1.67 -10.38
CA ASP A 484 51.84 2.27 -9.07
C ASP A 484 51.12 3.62 -8.77
N VAL A 485 49.86 3.75 -9.23
CA VAL A 485 49.04 4.97 -9.11
C VAL A 485 48.72 5.26 -7.63
N PRO A 486 48.88 6.51 -7.14
CA PRO A 486 48.79 6.83 -5.71
C PRO A 486 47.52 6.31 -5.01
N CYS A 487 46.35 6.44 -5.63
CA CYS A 487 45.06 6.11 -5.02
C CYS A 487 44.81 4.61 -4.78
N PHE A 488 45.67 3.71 -5.28
CA PHE A 488 45.50 2.25 -5.17
C PHE A 488 46.72 1.52 -4.60
N ARG A 489 47.66 2.25 -4.00
CA ARG A 489 48.91 1.70 -3.46
C ARG A 489 48.66 0.76 -2.29
N SER A 490 49.30 -0.42 -2.31
CA SER A 490 49.19 -1.40 -1.23
C SER A 490 50.07 -1.01 -0.03
N GLU A 491 49.49 -0.99 1.18
CA GLU A 491 50.21 -0.79 2.44
C GLU A 491 51.07 -2.00 2.84
N SER A 492 52.16 -2.23 2.10
CA SER A 492 53.24 -3.15 2.50
C SER A 492 54.56 -2.83 1.80
N LYS A 493 55.27 -1.80 2.27
CA LYS A 493 56.68 -1.55 1.92
C LYS A 493 57.53 -1.30 3.19
N HIS A 494 57.65 -2.33 4.04
CA HIS A 494 58.79 -2.43 4.96
C HIS A 494 59.94 -3.16 4.23
N PRO A 495 61.12 -2.55 4.05
CA PRO A 495 62.23 -3.17 3.34
C PRO A 495 63.12 -4.00 4.29
N SER A 496 62.88 -5.30 4.36
CA SER A 496 63.85 -6.26 4.92
C SER A 496 65.04 -6.40 3.97
N LYS A 497 66.27 -6.14 4.45
CA LYS A 497 67.51 -6.23 3.66
C LYS A 497 68.07 -7.66 3.60
N THR A 498 68.97 -7.87 2.63
CA THR A 498 69.90 -9.01 2.47
C THR A 498 69.26 -10.36 2.04
N PRO A 499 70.03 -11.25 1.41
CA PRO A 499 70.73 -10.96 0.14
C PRO A 499 70.44 -12.00 -0.95
N THR A 500 70.94 -11.74 -2.16
CA THR A 500 70.85 -12.63 -3.32
C THR A 500 71.53 -13.98 -3.11
N ASN A 501 70.88 -15.06 -3.56
CA ASN A 501 71.55 -16.16 -4.25
C ASN A 501 70.66 -16.59 -5.43
N ASN A 502 71.28 -16.79 -6.60
CA ASN A 502 70.58 -17.22 -7.82
C ASN A 502 70.67 -18.75 -7.98
N ASN A 503 69.91 -19.30 -8.95
CA ASN A 503 69.89 -20.69 -9.44
C ASN A 503 68.81 -21.61 -8.83
N VAL A 504 67.56 -21.47 -9.30
CA VAL A 504 66.71 -22.59 -9.79
C VAL A 504 65.92 -22.05 -11.00
N ASP A 505 65.70 -22.88 -12.01
CA ASP A 505 65.07 -22.49 -13.28
C ASP A 505 63.55 -22.29 -13.24
N LEU A 506 63.02 -21.68 -14.30
CA LEU A 506 61.67 -21.15 -14.40
C LEU A 506 60.68 -22.09 -15.12
N GLU A 507 60.19 -23.13 -14.46
CA GLU A 507 59.09 -23.94 -15.02
C GLU A 507 57.70 -23.32 -14.75
N HIS A 508 56.92 -23.15 -15.81
CA HIS A 508 55.47 -22.88 -15.73
C HIS A 508 54.70 -24.20 -15.91
N GLY A 509 54.20 -24.77 -14.82
CA GLY A 509 53.43 -26.03 -14.81
C GLY A 509 52.25 -26.00 -13.85
N ALA A 510 51.11 -26.57 -14.25
CA ALA A 510 49.83 -26.42 -13.56
C ALA A 510 49.73 -27.24 -12.24
N ASN A 511 49.93 -26.57 -11.10
CA ASN A 511 49.61 -27.15 -9.78
C ASN A 511 48.12 -26.98 -9.44
N LEU A 512 47.31 -27.98 -9.80
CA LEU A 512 45.87 -28.03 -9.54
C LEU A 512 45.58 -28.54 -8.10
N LEU A 513 44.88 -27.72 -7.31
CA LEU A 513 44.13 -28.13 -6.09
C LEU A 513 44.91 -28.83 -4.94
N THR A 514 46.19 -28.52 -4.71
CA THR A 514 46.96 -29.09 -3.56
C THR A 514 47.32 -28.06 -2.47
N ALA A 515 46.50 -28.04 -1.41
CA ALA A 515 46.74 -27.71 0.01
C ALA A 515 47.61 -26.51 0.50
N GLU A 516 48.68 -26.05 -0.15
CA GLU A 516 49.75 -25.26 0.53
C GLU A 516 49.68 -23.73 0.45
N ILE A 517 48.61 -23.13 -0.08
CA ILE A 517 48.46 -21.65 -0.10
C ILE A 517 47.70 -21.15 1.14
N CYS A 518 48.30 -21.29 2.34
CA CYS A 518 47.68 -20.90 3.61
C CYS A 518 48.54 -20.02 4.54
N GLN A 519 49.48 -19.23 3.99
CA GLN A 519 50.19 -18.17 4.74
C GLN A 519 50.17 -16.79 4.06
N LYS A 520 49.04 -16.08 4.16
CA LYS A 520 49.00 -14.61 4.23
C LYS A 520 47.73 -14.18 4.95
N LYS A 521 47.87 -13.26 5.94
CA LYS A 521 46.86 -12.84 6.93
C LYS A 521 45.40 -13.23 6.55
N LYS A 522 44.95 -14.40 7.02
CA LYS A 522 43.51 -14.71 7.04
C LYS A 522 42.81 -13.65 7.90
N SER A 523 41.61 -13.26 7.50
CA SER A 523 40.77 -12.38 8.30
C SER A 523 40.52 -13.00 9.68
N TRP A 524 40.42 -12.18 10.73
CA TRP A 524 40.01 -12.63 12.07
C TRP A 524 38.74 -13.49 12.02
N ILE A 525 37.76 -13.06 11.22
CA ILE A 525 36.50 -13.78 11.00
C ILE A 525 36.74 -15.16 10.39
N CYS A 526 37.55 -15.25 9.32
CA CYS A 526 37.91 -16.52 8.70
C CYS A 526 38.68 -17.46 9.65
N TRP A 527 39.60 -16.92 10.46
CA TRP A 527 40.34 -17.69 11.45
C TRP A 527 39.43 -18.21 12.57
N CYS A 528 38.58 -17.36 13.16
CA CYS A 528 37.62 -17.74 14.18
C CYS A 528 36.61 -18.78 13.66
N VAL A 529 35.98 -18.53 12.51
CA VAL A 529 34.98 -19.45 11.94
C VAL A 529 35.61 -20.79 11.58
N ASN A 530 36.76 -20.83 10.89
CA ASN A 530 37.40 -22.10 10.55
C ASN A 530 37.89 -22.84 11.81
N ARG A 531 38.56 -22.14 12.76
CA ARG A 531 39.03 -22.77 14.00
C ARG A 531 37.89 -23.27 14.90
N TYR A 532 36.74 -22.58 14.92
CA TYR A 532 35.58 -22.99 15.70
C TYR A 532 34.79 -24.10 15.00
N LEU A 533 34.24 -23.87 13.80
CA LEU A 533 33.44 -24.88 13.08
C LEU A 533 34.24 -26.15 12.83
N THR A 534 35.45 -26.06 12.25
CA THR A 534 36.19 -27.27 11.83
C THR A 534 36.61 -28.15 13.02
N SER A 535 36.93 -27.55 14.18
CA SER A 535 37.34 -28.31 15.37
C SER A 535 36.19 -28.70 16.30
N VAL A 536 35.01 -28.09 16.17
CA VAL A 536 33.83 -28.37 17.01
C VAL A 536 32.77 -29.17 16.24
N LEU A 537 32.30 -28.69 15.09
CA LEU A 537 31.18 -29.27 14.33
C LEU A 537 31.45 -30.70 13.85
N LEU A 538 32.71 -31.05 13.59
CA LEU A 538 33.10 -32.40 13.13
C LEU A 538 33.22 -33.43 14.25
N LYS A 539 33.22 -33.03 15.55
CA LYS A 539 33.29 -34.00 16.66
C LYS A 539 31.97 -34.78 16.80
N PRO A 540 31.98 -36.12 16.93
CA PRO A 540 30.75 -36.94 17.00
C PRO A 540 29.72 -36.46 18.04
N PHE A 541 30.19 -36.14 19.27
CA PHE A 541 29.35 -35.62 20.35
C PHE A 541 28.62 -34.31 19.97
N MET A 542 29.33 -33.38 19.33
CA MET A 542 28.76 -32.10 18.90
C MET A 542 27.74 -32.28 17.76
N LYS A 543 27.99 -33.22 16.84
CA LYS A 543 27.02 -33.55 15.78
C LYS A 543 25.69 -34.05 16.34
N VAL A 544 25.73 -34.93 17.33
CA VAL A 544 24.51 -35.45 18.01
C VAL A 544 23.78 -34.31 18.72
N THR A 545 24.50 -33.51 19.51
CA THR A 545 23.93 -32.37 20.24
C THR A 545 23.26 -31.35 19.31
N MET A 546 23.91 -30.98 18.21
CA MET A 546 23.36 -30.03 17.22
C MET A 546 22.19 -30.61 16.43
N CYS A 547 22.18 -31.93 16.17
CA CYS A 547 21.05 -32.62 15.55
C CYS A 547 19.81 -32.61 16.47
N ILE A 548 19.97 -32.92 17.76
CA ILE A 548 18.90 -32.83 18.76
C ILE A 548 18.36 -31.40 18.84
N THR A 549 19.24 -30.40 18.87
CA THR A 549 18.86 -28.98 18.89
C THR A 549 18.03 -28.59 17.66
N TYR A 550 18.40 -29.09 16.47
CA TYR A 550 17.68 -28.83 15.22
C TYR A 550 16.28 -29.47 15.21
N VAL A 551 16.14 -30.70 15.75
CA VAL A 551 14.83 -31.39 15.88
C VAL A 551 13.94 -30.69 16.90
N VAL A 552 14.48 -30.27 18.06
CA VAL A 552 13.73 -29.49 19.07
C VAL A 552 13.25 -28.16 18.49
N LEU A 553 14.09 -27.47 17.71
CA LEU A 553 13.72 -26.23 17.02
C LEU A 553 12.57 -26.44 16.02
N ILE A 554 12.60 -27.51 15.22
CA ILE A 554 11.51 -27.88 14.30
C ILE A 554 10.20 -28.08 15.07
N ILE A 555 10.22 -28.88 16.15
CA ILE A 555 9.03 -29.16 16.97
C ILE A 555 8.48 -27.87 17.60
N PHE A 556 9.35 -27.00 18.11
CA PHE A 556 8.96 -25.71 18.70
C PHE A 556 8.33 -24.75 17.67
N CYS A 557 8.88 -24.68 16.46
CA CYS A 557 8.30 -23.87 15.38
C CYS A 557 6.93 -24.40 14.92
N ILE A 558 6.77 -25.72 14.81
CA ILE A 558 5.47 -26.35 14.48
C ILE A 558 4.44 -26.08 15.59
N PHE A 559 4.83 -26.19 16.86
CA PHE A 559 3.93 -25.92 17.99
C PHE A 559 3.46 -24.46 18.07
N ASN A 560 4.32 -23.48 17.73
CA ASN A 560 3.90 -22.08 17.60
C ASN A 560 3.02 -21.86 16.36
N GLY A 561 3.32 -22.52 15.23
CA GLY A 561 2.48 -22.46 14.03
C GLY A 561 1.05 -22.95 14.23
N LEU A 562 0.81 -23.86 15.19
CA LEU A 562 -0.54 -24.29 15.60
C LEU A 562 -1.27 -23.28 16.51
N LYS A 563 -0.58 -22.26 17.03
CA LYS A 563 -1.14 -21.20 17.89
C LYS A 563 -1.22 -19.84 17.19
N LEU A 564 -0.98 -19.81 15.88
CA LEU A 564 -0.79 -18.57 15.13
C LEU A 564 -2.09 -17.75 15.06
N GLU A 565 -1.97 -16.47 15.38
CA GLU A 565 -3.11 -15.54 15.36
C GLU A 565 -2.96 -14.52 14.24
N PHE A 566 -4.10 -13.94 13.83
CA PHE A 566 -4.13 -12.83 12.89
C PHE A 566 -4.09 -11.51 13.68
N ASP A 567 -2.98 -10.78 13.61
CA ASP A 567 -2.89 -9.40 14.10
C ASP A 567 -2.98 -8.44 12.91
N VAL A 568 -4.09 -7.72 12.81
CA VAL A 568 -4.33 -6.72 11.76
C VAL A 568 -4.89 -5.46 12.43
N ARG A 569 -3.97 -4.63 12.92
CA ARG A 569 -4.27 -3.31 13.49
C ARG A 569 -3.96 -2.20 12.46
N LEU A 570 -4.96 -1.36 12.17
CA LEU A 570 -4.78 -0.22 11.26
C LEU A 570 -3.86 0.85 11.86
N SER A 571 -3.83 0.99 13.19
CA SER A 571 -2.91 1.86 13.93
C SER A 571 -1.45 1.61 13.56
N ALA A 572 -1.05 0.34 13.33
CA ALA A 572 0.33 -0.01 13.02
C ALA A 572 0.91 0.66 11.75
N PHE A 573 0.05 1.15 10.84
CA PHE A 573 0.41 1.86 9.59
C PHE A 573 0.53 3.38 9.74
N ILE A 574 0.24 3.94 10.91
CA ILE A 574 0.34 5.37 11.22
C ILE A 574 1.56 5.61 12.15
N PRO A 575 2.26 6.75 12.08
CA PRO A 575 3.36 7.04 13.01
C PRO A 575 2.88 7.17 14.46
N ILE A 576 3.59 6.52 15.38
CA ILE A 576 3.21 6.37 16.81
C ILE A 576 3.00 7.72 17.51
N ASP A 577 3.73 8.75 17.11
CA ASP A 577 3.68 10.09 17.74
C ASP A 577 2.40 10.88 17.44
N THR A 578 1.60 10.50 16.43
CA THR A 578 0.39 11.22 15.95
C THR A 578 -0.80 11.13 16.90
N GLN A 579 -1.83 11.97 16.70
CA GLN A 579 -3.13 11.83 17.38
C GLN A 579 -3.89 10.60 16.86
N GLU A 580 -3.85 10.39 15.55
CA GLU A 580 -4.58 9.35 14.81
C GLU A 580 -4.17 7.94 15.24
N TYR A 581 -2.88 7.70 15.48
CA TYR A 581 -2.39 6.43 16.06
C TYR A 581 -3.04 6.17 17.43
N LYS A 582 -3.02 7.18 18.32
CA LYS A 582 -3.56 7.08 19.68
C LYS A 582 -5.08 6.91 19.67
N TYR A 583 -5.77 7.62 18.78
CA TYR A 583 -7.20 7.44 18.54
C TYR A 583 -7.52 6.02 18.08
N LEU A 584 -6.83 5.50 17.06
CA LEU A 584 -7.11 4.16 16.54
C LEU A 584 -6.84 3.08 17.57
N GLU A 585 -5.79 3.22 18.39
CA GLU A 585 -5.49 2.26 19.45
C GLU A 585 -6.52 2.31 20.59
N ALA A 586 -6.98 3.50 20.99
CA ALA A 586 -8.10 3.65 21.91
C ALA A 586 -9.42 3.08 21.33
N HIS A 587 -9.66 3.30 20.03
CA HIS A 587 -10.83 2.77 19.32
C HIS A 587 -10.81 1.23 19.29
N ASN A 588 -9.71 0.62 18.83
CA ASN A 588 -9.52 -0.85 18.80
C ASN A 588 -9.66 -1.48 20.20
N LYS A 589 -9.17 -0.81 21.25
CA LYS A 589 -9.22 -1.31 22.63
C LYS A 589 -10.64 -1.24 23.21
N PHE A 590 -11.29 -0.07 23.12
CA PHE A 590 -12.52 0.21 23.86
C PHE A 590 -13.79 -0.04 23.05
N PHE A 591 -13.81 0.33 21.78
CA PHE A 591 -14.94 0.20 20.87
C PHE A 591 -14.81 -1.08 20.03
N GLY A 592 -15.85 -1.41 19.28
CA GLY A 592 -15.91 -2.61 18.45
C GLY A 592 -17.13 -2.58 17.53
N PHE A 593 -17.44 -1.37 17.06
CA PHE A 593 -18.63 -1.02 16.30
C PHE A 593 -18.22 -0.61 14.89
N TYR A 594 -18.85 -1.18 13.88
CA TYR A 594 -18.61 -0.83 12.47
C TYR A 594 -19.93 -0.81 11.70
N ASN A 595 -20.10 0.15 10.80
CA ASN A 595 -21.16 0.11 9.80
C ASN A 595 -20.73 -0.66 8.54
N PHE A 596 -21.71 -1.26 7.89
CA PHE A 596 -21.63 -1.74 6.52
C PHE A 596 -22.99 -1.52 5.84
N TYR A 597 -23.02 -1.53 4.51
CA TYR A 597 -24.27 -1.46 3.78
C TYR A 597 -24.32 -2.62 2.78
N MET A 598 -25.49 -3.22 2.60
CA MET A 598 -25.71 -4.14 1.49
C MET A 598 -26.32 -3.35 0.33
N VAL A 599 -25.64 -3.32 -0.81
CA VAL A 599 -26.14 -2.67 -2.03
C VAL A 599 -26.83 -3.72 -2.90
N THR A 600 -28.04 -3.41 -3.37
CA THR A 600 -28.73 -4.18 -4.42
C THR A 600 -28.66 -3.40 -5.73
N THR A 601 -28.48 -4.11 -6.85
CA THR A 601 -28.28 -3.50 -8.17
C THR A 601 -29.10 -4.19 -9.26
N GLU A 602 -29.50 -3.46 -10.30
CA GLU A 602 -30.18 -4.03 -11.49
C GLU A 602 -31.43 -4.86 -11.18
N LEU A 603 -32.25 -4.42 -10.21
CA LEU A 603 -33.40 -5.18 -9.70
C LEU A 603 -34.74 -4.52 -10.05
N GLU A 604 -35.75 -5.31 -10.40
CA GLU A 604 -37.14 -4.85 -10.47
C GLU A 604 -37.77 -4.76 -9.07
N TYR A 605 -37.31 -3.78 -8.27
CA TYR A 605 -37.76 -3.52 -6.89
C TYR A 605 -39.27 -3.67 -6.64
N PRO A 606 -40.20 -3.23 -7.51
CA PRO A 606 -41.63 -3.39 -7.28
C PRO A 606 -42.10 -4.86 -7.19
N LEU A 607 -41.44 -5.79 -7.90
CA LEU A 607 -41.80 -7.22 -7.89
C LEU A 607 -41.07 -8.00 -6.80
N TYR A 608 -39.81 -7.66 -6.53
CA TYR A 608 -38.94 -8.40 -5.60
C TYR A 608 -39.08 -7.99 -4.12
N GLN A 609 -40.09 -7.19 -3.76
CA GLN A 609 -40.32 -6.72 -2.38
C GLN A 609 -40.23 -7.84 -1.31
N PRO A 610 -40.87 -9.02 -1.45
CA PRO A 610 -40.79 -10.07 -0.42
C PRO A 610 -39.38 -10.65 -0.26
N LEU A 611 -38.62 -10.75 -1.36
CA LEU A 611 -37.24 -11.25 -1.33
C LEU A 611 -36.29 -10.25 -0.65
N LEU A 612 -36.56 -8.94 -0.74
CA LEU A 612 -35.82 -7.90 -0.02
C LEU A 612 -36.06 -7.99 1.50
N TYR A 613 -37.27 -8.30 1.93
CA TYR A 613 -37.57 -8.57 3.35
C TYR A 613 -36.94 -9.90 3.84
N GLU A 614 -36.97 -10.98 3.03
CA GLU A 614 -36.25 -12.23 3.36
C GLU A 614 -34.73 -11.98 3.48
N TYR A 615 -34.18 -11.14 2.60
CA TYR A 615 -32.76 -10.77 2.58
C TYR A 615 -32.34 -9.95 3.80
N HIS A 616 -33.07 -8.87 4.14
CA HIS A 616 -32.79 -8.06 5.33
C HIS A 616 -32.92 -8.88 6.62
N SER A 617 -34.03 -9.63 6.77
CA SER A 617 -34.24 -10.49 7.93
C SER A 617 -33.23 -11.65 8.02
N SER A 618 -32.65 -12.12 6.92
CA SER A 618 -31.59 -13.14 6.95
C SER A 618 -30.35 -12.72 7.75
N PHE A 619 -30.06 -11.41 7.88
CA PHE A 619 -28.96 -10.91 8.70
C PHE A 619 -29.20 -11.04 10.21
N THR A 620 -30.43 -11.30 10.67
CA THR A 620 -30.71 -11.70 12.07
C THR A 620 -29.96 -12.98 12.48
N ASN A 621 -29.57 -13.84 11.53
CA ASN A 621 -28.81 -15.06 11.81
C ASN A 621 -27.34 -14.79 12.14
N VAL A 622 -26.79 -13.63 11.73
CA VAL A 622 -25.40 -13.27 12.00
C VAL A 622 -25.26 -12.86 13.47
N PRO A 623 -24.40 -13.51 14.29
CA PRO A 623 -24.33 -13.23 15.73
C PRO A 623 -23.86 -11.83 16.10
N HIS A 624 -23.06 -11.22 15.22
CA HIS A 624 -22.39 -9.94 15.43
C HIS A 624 -23.14 -8.73 14.85
N VAL A 625 -24.21 -8.92 14.08
CA VAL A 625 -25.07 -7.81 13.64
C VAL A 625 -25.78 -7.21 14.86
N LEU A 626 -25.87 -5.88 14.93
CA LEU A 626 -26.63 -5.18 15.94
C LEU A 626 -28.11 -5.53 15.79
N LYS A 627 -28.70 -6.01 16.88
CA LYS A 627 -30.11 -6.37 17.00
C LYS A 627 -30.74 -5.60 18.14
N ASP A 628 -32.02 -5.36 17.98
CA ASP A 628 -32.92 -4.65 18.86
C ASP A 628 -33.15 -5.38 20.19
N SER A 629 -33.80 -4.69 21.14
CA SER A 629 -34.22 -5.30 22.41
C SER A 629 -35.23 -6.45 22.25
N ASN A 630 -35.95 -6.53 21.11
CA ASN A 630 -36.83 -7.63 20.76
C ASN A 630 -36.12 -8.77 19.98
N GLY A 631 -34.85 -8.60 19.62
CA GLY A 631 -34.06 -9.54 18.81
C GLY A 631 -34.17 -9.37 17.29
N GLY A 632 -34.99 -8.43 16.82
CA GLY A 632 -35.18 -8.04 15.43
C GLY A 632 -34.11 -7.08 14.89
N LEU A 633 -34.49 -6.33 13.85
CA LEU A 633 -33.63 -5.35 13.16
C LEU A 633 -34.41 -4.04 12.89
N ASP A 634 -35.42 -3.75 13.72
CA ASP A 634 -36.43 -2.72 13.46
C ASP A 634 -35.83 -1.32 13.71
N MET A 635 -34.84 -1.20 14.60
CA MET A 635 -33.95 -0.03 14.74
C MET A 635 -33.01 0.16 13.53
N ASN A 636 -32.87 -0.87 12.68
CA ASN A 636 -32.11 -0.86 11.43
C ASN A 636 -33.04 -1.06 10.22
N ASP A 637 -34.27 -0.55 10.30
CA ASP A 637 -35.26 -0.68 9.24
C ASP A 637 -34.77 0.00 7.95
N PHE A 638 -34.79 -0.77 6.86
CA PHE A 638 -34.37 -0.29 5.55
C PHE A 638 -35.49 0.49 4.86
N TRP A 639 -35.14 1.30 3.85
CA TRP A 639 -36.04 2.24 3.19
C TRP A 639 -37.40 1.67 2.77
N LEU A 640 -37.49 0.40 2.35
CA LEU A 640 -38.75 -0.21 1.93
C LEU A 640 -39.73 -0.38 3.10
N ALA A 641 -39.23 -0.61 4.32
CA ALA A 641 -40.04 -0.67 5.53
C ALA A 641 -40.60 0.72 5.87
N ASN A 642 -39.73 1.74 5.96
CA ASN A 642 -40.11 3.15 6.18
C ASN A 642 -41.11 3.66 5.12
N PHE A 643 -40.88 3.32 3.85
CA PHE A 643 -41.73 3.68 2.71
C PHE A 643 -43.09 2.97 2.75
N LYS A 644 -43.12 1.67 3.08
CA LYS A 644 -44.35 0.90 3.31
C LYS A 644 -45.17 1.52 4.44
N ASP A 645 -44.54 1.83 5.57
CA ASP A 645 -45.20 2.44 6.74
C ASP A 645 -45.79 3.81 6.42
N TYR A 646 -45.06 4.66 5.69
CA TYR A 646 -45.56 5.93 5.18
C TYR A 646 -46.83 5.78 4.32
N LEU A 647 -46.90 4.73 3.49
CA LEU A 647 -48.09 4.45 2.68
C LEU A 647 -49.23 3.82 3.49
N VAL A 648 -48.94 3.09 4.57
CA VAL A 648 -49.96 2.60 5.52
C VAL A 648 -50.57 3.76 6.32
N ASP A 649 -49.77 4.71 6.80
CA ASP A 649 -50.21 5.98 7.39
C ASP A 649 -51.22 6.71 6.48
N LEU A 650 -50.85 6.90 5.20
CA LEU A 650 -51.68 7.59 4.22
C LEU A 650 -52.96 6.82 3.88
N GLN A 651 -52.89 5.48 3.79
CA GLN A 651 -54.05 4.63 3.55
C GLN A 651 -55.04 4.68 4.72
N LEU A 652 -54.54 4.69 5.97
CA LEU A 652 -55.38 4.78 7.17
C LEU A 652 -56.11 6.14 7.24
N GLU A 653 -55.40 7.24 6.98
CA GLU A 653 -56.00 8.57 7.00
C GLU A 653 -56.98 8.79 5.82
N PHE A 654 -56.72 8.19 4.66
CA PHE A 654 -57.69 8.13 3.56
C PHE A 654 -58.96 7.37 3.95
N ASP A 655 -58.85 6.18 4.55
CA ASP A 655 -60.01 5.37 4.94
C ASP A 655 -60.80 6.04 6.09
N ASN A 656 -60.13 6.77 6.99
CA ASN A 656 -60.75 7.63 8.00
C ASN A 656 -61.53 8.81 7.36
N SER A 657 -60.88 9.58 6.48
CA SER A 657 -61.50 10.69 5.72
C SER A 657 -62.63 10.23 4.78
N ARG A 658 -62.59 8.99 4.31
CA ARG A 658 -63.66 8.34 3.55
C ARG A 658 -64.86 7.99 4.43
N ASN A 659 -64.63 7.40 5.61
CA ASN A 659 -65.69 7.05 6.56
C ASN A 659 -66.42 8.29 7.11
N THR A 660 -65.70 9.40 7.30
CA THR A 660 -66.26 10.71 7.70
C THR A 660 -66.88 11.50 6.53
N SER A 661 -66.92 10.94 5.31
CA SER A 661 -67.47 11.56 4.09
C SER A 661 -66.77 12.84 3.63
N CYS A 662 -65.51 13.09 4.04
CA CYS A 662 -64.67 14.18 3.55
C CYS A 662 -64.15 13.94 2.11
N LEU A 663 -64.31 12.72 1.58
CA LEU A 663 -63.92 12.31 0.23
C LEU A 663 -65.11 11.70 -0.53
N SER A 664 -65.20 11.95 -1.83
CA SER A 664 -66.00 11.17 -2.79
C SER A 664 -65.08 10.44 -3.78
N SER A 665 -65.62 9.56 -4.63
CA SER A 665 -64.85 8.91 -5.71
C SER A 665 -64.36 9.85 -6.82
N GLU A 666 -64.80 11.12 -6.83
CA GLU A 666 -64.51 12.07 -7.91
C GLU A 666 -63.78 13.33 -7.44
N LYS A 667 -63.95 13.71 -6.16
CA LYS A 667 -63.46 14.95 -5.55
C LYS A 667 -63.26 14.80 -4.05
N TRP A 668 -62.32 15.55 -3.49
CA TRP A 668 -62.26 15.85 -2.06
C TRP A 668 -63.16 17.06 -1.72
N TYR A 669 -63.57 17.16 -0.46
CA TYR A 669 -64.26 18.32 0.09
C TYR A 669 -63.30 19.21 0.90
N PRO A 670 -63.63 20.48 1.18
CA PRO A 670 -62.73 21.39 1.90
C PRO A 670 -62.33 20.94 3.31
N ASN A 671 -63.09 20.03 3.92
CA ASN A 671 -62.84 19.43 5.23
C ASN A 671 -61.90 18.19 5.20
N ALA A 672 -61.42 17.75 4.03
CA ALA A 672 -60.41 16.70 3.96
C ALA A 672 -59.03 17.21 4.44
N THR A 673 -58.26 16.35 5.11
CA THR A 673 -56.86 16.62 5.49
C THR A 673 -55.94 16.58 4.27
N GLU A 674 -54.80 17.26 4.31
CA GLU A 674 -53.84 17.25 3.18
C GLU A 674 -53.30 15.85 2.89
N LYS A 675 -53.05 15.05 3.94
CA LYS A 675 -52.71 13.63 3.83
C LYS A 675 -53.79 12.83 3.11
N ALA A 676 -55.07 13.04 3.41
CA ALA A 676 -56.17 12.35 2.72
C ALA A 676 -56.29 12.76 1.24
N VAL A 677 -56.01 14.04 0.92
CA VAL A 677 -55.93 14.51 -0.48
C VAL A 677 -54.73 13.92 -1.21
N LEU A 678 -53.56 13.84 -0.57
CA LEU A 678 -52.37 13.19 -1.13
C LEU A 678 -52.59 11.69 -1.36
N ALA A 679 -53.20 10.99 -0.41
CA ALA A 679 -53.59 9.59 -0.56
C ALA A 679 -54.62 9.40 -1.69
N PHE A 680 -55.58 10.32 -1.85
CA PHE A 680 -56.51 10.35 -2.99
C PHE A 680 -55.76 10.52 -4.33
N LYS A 681 -54.80 11.46 -4.42
CA LYS A 681 -53.94 11.63 -5.60
C LYS A 681 -53.15 10.35 -5.92
N LEU A 682 -52.55 9.72 -4.91
CA LEU A 682 -51.80 8.47 -5.04
C LEU A 682 -52.67 7.29 -5.52
N LEU A 683 -53.86 7.09 -4.92
CA LEU A 683 -54.79 6.03 -5.29
C LEU A 683 -55.37 6.20 -6.70
N ALA A 684 -55.36 7.41 -7.25
CA ALA A 684 -55.73 7.69 -8.63
C ALA A 684 -54.64 7.31 -9.66
N GLN A 685 -53.39 7.05 -9.24
CA GLN A 685 -52.29 6.75 -10.17
C GLN A 685 -52.37 5.34 -10.74
N THR A 686 -52.28 5.22 -12.07
CA THR A 686 -52.20 3.93 -12.77
C THR A 686 -50.77 3.36 -12.80
N GLY A 687 -49.76 4.24 -12.75
CA GLY A 687 -48.35 3.92 -12.99
C GLY A 687 -47.94 3.88 -14.47
N VAL A 688 -48.86 4.11 -15.41
CA VAL A 688 -48.61 4.13 -16.87
C VAL A 688 -48.41 5.56 -17.36
N VAL A 689 -47.36 5.83 -18.14
CA VAL A 689 -46.99 7.19 -18.54
C VAL A 689 -48.01 7.82 -19.50
N GLU A 690 -48.62 7.01 -20.38
CA GLU A 690 -49.64 7.44 -21.36
C GLU A 690 -50.98 7.79 -20.71
N TYR A 691 -51.39 7.04 -19.68
CA TYR A 691 -52.68 7.14 -19.01
C TYR A 691 -52.47 7.26 -17.49
N PRO A 692 -51.85 8.34 -16.97
CA PRO A 692 -51.31 8.38 -15.61
C PRO A 692 -52.36 8.29 -14.50
N VAL A 693 -53.61 8.69 -14.77
CA VAL A 693 -54.66 8.88 -13.77
C VAL A 693 -55.96 8.16 -14.18
N ASP A 694 -56.55 7.40 -13.26
CA ASP A 694 -57.89 6.80 -13.39
C ASP A 694 -58.66 6.92 -12.06
N LYS A 695 -59.64 7.84 -12.02
CA LYS A 695 -60.49 8.05 -10.84
C LYS A 695 -61.31 6.80 -10.45
N SER A 696 -61.61 5.92 -11.39
CA SER A 696 -62.43 4.72 -11.14
C SER A 696 -61.71 3.67 -10.27
N GLN A 697 -60.40 3.81 -10.06
CA GLN A 697 -59.59 2.93 -9.22
C GLN A 697 -59.56 3.34 -7.75
N ILE A 698 -59.87 4.61 -7.41
CA ILE A 698 -59.62 5.20 -6.08
C ILE A 698 -60.27 4.43 -4.92
N TYR A 699 -61.46 3.84 -5.12
CA TYR A 699 -62.16 3.02 -4.12
C TYR A 699 -61.99 1.50 -4.29
N LYS A 700 -61.27 1.06 -5.32
CA LYS A 700 -60.98 -0.35 -5.64
C LYS A 700 -59.53 -0.74 -5.31
N LYS A 701 -58.62 0.23 -5.40
CA LYS A 701 -57.18 0.13 -5.15
C LYS A 701 -56.90 0.40 -3.66
N ARG A 702 -55.79 -0.12 -3.15
CA ARG A 702 -55.14 0.33 -1.91
C ARG A 702 -53.66 0.56 -2.18
N LEU A 703 -53.00 1.39 -1.36
CA LEU A 703 -51.57 1.69 -1.49
C LEU A 703 -50.69 0.48 -1.14
N VAL A 704 -51.12 -0.30 -0.14
CA VAL A 704 -50.46 -1.52 0.37
C VAL A 704 -51.50 -2.64 0.51
N VAL A 705 -51.14 -3.85 0.09
CA VAL A 705 -51.94 -5.08 0.19
C VAL A 705 -51.00 -6.21 0.65
N ASP A 706 -51.40 -6.98 1.67
CA ASP A 706 -50.61 -8.10 2.22
C ASP A 706 -49.14 -7.75 2.54
N ASN A 707 -48.93 -6.55 3.10
CA ASN A 707 -47.63 -5.91 3.39
C ASN A 707 -46.75 -5.56 2.17
N ILE A 708 -47.27 -5.71 0.95
CA ILE A 708 -46.60 -5.37 -0.33
C ILE A 708 -47.19 -4.06 -0.88
N ILE A 709 -46.33 -3.14 -1.33
CA ILE A 709 -46.73 -1.88 -1.98
C ILE A 709 -47.21 -2.19 -3.41
N ASP A 710 -48.28 -1.54 -3.91
CA ASP A 710 -48.75 -1.74 -5.29
C ASP A 710 -47.60 -1.60 -6.31
N PRO A 711 -47.25 -2.68 -7.05
CA PRO A 711 -46.10 -2.65 -7.94
C PRO A 711 -46.31 -1.76 -9.17
N LYS A 712 -47.57 -1.44 -9.54
CA LYS A 712 -47.89 -0.66 -10.74
C LYS A 712 -47.46 0.80 -10.58
N ALA A 713 -47.86 1.43 -9.47
CA ALA A 713 -47.60 2.84 -9.19
C ALA A 713 -46.42 3.10 -8.22
N PHE A 714 -45.67 2.06 -7.84
CA PHE A 714 -44.52 2.12 -6.92
C PHE A 714 -43.60 3.34 -7.14
N TYR A 715 -43.19 3.62 -8.38
CA TYR A 715 -42.28 4.75 -8.70
C TYR A 715 -42.96 6.13 -8.73
N ASN A 716 -44.29 6.22 -8.75
CA ASN A 716 -45.04 7.45 -8.46
C ASN A 716 -45.19 7.66 -6.96
N TYR A 717 -45.27 6.58 -6.17
CA TYR A 717 -45.33 6.65 -4.71
C TYR A 717 -43.96 7.04 -4.12
N LEU A 718 -42.87 6.58 -4.75
CA LEU A 718 -41.49 6.84 -4.30
C LEU A 718 -41.09 8.32 -4.41
N SER A 719 -41.53 9.04 -5.45
CA SER A 719 -41.30 10.47 -5.62
C SER A 719 -41.97 11.29 -4.50
N VAL A 720 -43.18 10.89 -4.12
CA VAL A 720 -43.89 11.47 -2.98
C VAL A 720 -43.15 11.21 -1.66
N TRP A 721 -42.79 9.95 -1.37
CA TRP A 721 -42.12 9.61 -0.10
C TRP A 721 -40.80 10.38 0.10
N ASN A 722 -39.96 10.43 -0.94
CA ASN A 722 -38.69 11.17 -0.93
C ASN A 722 -38.83 12.62 -0.46
N SER A 723 -39.88 13.31 -0.93
CA SER A 723 -40.08 14.75 -0.72
C SER A 723 -41.00 15.12 0.45
N ASN A 724 -41.98 14.27 0.78
CA ASN A 724 -43.00 14.57 1.82
C ASN A 724 -42.70 13.88 3.17
N ASP A 725 -41.78 12.91 3.20
CA ASP A 725 -41.35 12.21 4.42
C ASP A 725 -39.81 12.27 4.57
N GLN A 726 -39.25 13.44 4.25
CA GLN A 726 -37.82 13.66 4.03
C GLN A 726 -36.91 13.20 5.19
N LEU A 727 -37.37 13.24 6.45
CA LEU A 727 -36.64 12.68 7.61
C LEU A 727 -36.54 11.15 7.54
N SER A 728 -37.64 10.48 7.19
CA SER A 728 -37.75 9.02 7.04
C SER A 728 -36.87 8.51 5.89
N TYR A 729 -36.83 9.28 4.79
CA TYR A 729 -35.92 9.07 3.67
C TYR A 729 -34.46 9.18 4.10
N THR A 730 -34.06 10.33 4.67
CA THR A 730 -32.67 10.59 5.06
C THR A 730 -32.19 9.61 6.15
N SER A 731 -33.05 9.30 7.13
CA SER A 731 -32.76 8.31 8.19
C SER A 731 -32.53 6.90 7.66
N SER A 732 -33.16 6.51 6.55
CA SER A 732 -32.97 5.18 5.95
C SER A 732 -31.59 4.97 5.32
N GLN A 733 -30.82 6.04 5.12
CA GLN A 733 -29.47 6.06 4.54
C GLN A 733 -29.37 5.32 3.18
N ALA A 734 -30.48 5.17 2.46
CA ALA A 734 -30.61 4.18 1.39
C ALA A 734 -30.04 4.59 0.02
N ASN A 735 -29.54 5.82 -0.10
CA ASN A 735 -28.81 6.34 -1.26
C ASN A 735 -29.41 5.89 -2.61
N LEU A 736 -30.69 6.22 -2.82
CA LEU A 736 -31.45 5.75 -3.98
C LEU A 736 -30.93 6.41 -5.26
N ILE A 737 -30.38 5.60 -6.18
CA ILE A 737 -29.78 6.05 -7.44
C ILE A 737 -30.57 5.46 -8.62
N PRO A 738 -31.09 6.29 -9.55
CA PRO A 738 -31.07 7.75 -9.55
C PRO A 738 -31.94 8.35 -8.43
N LYS A 739 -31.59 9.57 -7.99
CA LYS A 739 -32.35 10.32 -6.97
C LYS A 739 -33.82 10.47 -7.42
N PRO A 740 -34.83 10.04 -6.63
CA PRO A 740 -36.23 10.12 -7.03
C PRO A 740 -36.69 11.55 -7.29
N PHE A 741 -37.68 11.75 -8.18
CA PHE A 741 -38.23 13.09 -8.40
C PHE A 741 -38.90 13.62 -7.13
N GLN A 742 -38.81 14.93 -6.89
CA GLN A 742 -39.54 15.59 -5.79
C GLN A 742 -40.93 16.01 -6.29
N TYR A 743 -41.95 15.88 -5.45
CA TYR A 743 -43.31 16.36 -5.71
C TYR A 743 -44.02 16.67 -4.39
N TYR A 744 -44.23 17.95 -4.12
CA TYR A 744 -45.01 18.43 -2.98
C TYR A 744 -46.47 18.60 -3.42
N SER A 745 -47.43 18.23 -2.56
CA SER A 745 -48.86 18.28 -2.88
C SER A 745 -49.61 19.27 -1.99
N SER A 746 -49.88 20.47 -2.50
CA SER A 746 -50.82 21.39 -1.85
C SER A 746 -52.28 20.94 -2.08
N LYS A 747 -53.13 21.19 -1.09
CA LYS A 747 -54.59 20.93 -1.12
C LYS A 747 -55.35 21.83 -2.12
N ALA A 748 -54.74 22.94 -2.54
CA ALA A 748 -55.27 23.84 -3.57
C ALA A 748 -55.04 23.32 -5.00
N GLU A 749 -54.09 22.41 -5.21
CA GLU A 749 -53.77 21.83 -6.52
C GLU A 749 -54.76 20.70 -6.87
N TYR A 750 -55.59 20.93 -7.88
CA TYR A 750 -56.56 19.96 -8.39
C TYR A 750 -56.00 19.01 -9.48
N ASP A 751 -54.74 19.18 -9.91
CA ASP A 751 -54.09 18.17 -10.75
C ASP A 751 -53.87 16.88 -9.94
N LEU A 752 -54.01 15.75 -10.63
CA LEU A 752 -53.80 14.42 -10.10
C LEU A 752 -52.50 13.79 -10.63
N LYS A 753 -51.80 14.43 -11.58
CA LYS A 753 -50.64 13.84 -12.27
C LYS A 753 -49.37 13.88 -11.41
N ILE A 754 -49.04 12.78 -10.74
CA ILE A 754 -47.79 12.65 -9.97
C ILE A 754 -46.64 12.20 -10.91
N PRO A 755 -45.48 12.88 -10.92
CA PRO A 755 -44.34 12.46 -11.73
C PRO A 755 -43.80 11.08 -11.31
N LYS A 756 -43.72 10.16 -12.28
CA LYS A 756 -43.15 8.82 -12.08
C LYS A 756 -41.63 8.90 -12.04
N SER A 757 -41.01 8.47 -10.94
CA SER A 757 -39.55 8.36 -10.83
C SER A 757 -38.98 7.36 -11.83
N GLN A 758 -37.71 7.54 -12.21
CA GLN A 758 -36.97 6.54 -12.98
C GLN A 758 -36.81 5.25 -12.15
N PRO A 759 -36.70 4.07 -12.79
CA PRO A 759 -36.39 2.83 -12.09
C PRO A 759 -35.06 2.94 -11.31
N LEU A 760 -35.02 2.38 -10.11
CA LEU A 760 -33.80 2.38 -9.30
C LEU A 760 -32.76 1.43 -9.92
N VAL A 761 -31.56 1.94 -10.12
CA VAL A 761 -30.39 1.16 -10.55
C VAL A 761 -29.72 0.55 -9.32
N ASN A 762 -29.42 1.39 -8.32
CA ASN A 762 -28.84 0.99 -7.03
C ASN A 762 -29.70 1.49 -5.86
N ALA A 763 -29.74 0.69 -4.80
CA ALA A 763 -30.22 1.08 -3.48
C ALA A 763 -29.38 0.36 -2.41
N GLN A 764 -29.21 0.96 -1.23
CA GLN A 764 -28.46 0.33 -0.13
C GLN A 764 -29.30 0.15 1.13
N MET A 765 -28.91 -0.82 1.96
CA MET A 765 -29.51 -1.11 3.27
C MET A 765 -28.44 -1.00 4.36
N PRO A 766 -28.61 -0.13 5.37
CA PRO A 766 -27.63 0.03 6.45
C PRO A 766 -27.68 -1.14 7.45
N PHE A 767 -26.52 -1.57 7.91
CA PHE A 767 -26.36 -2.53 8.99
C PHE A 767 -25.17 -2.14 9.88
N TYR A 768 -25.25 -2.48 11.17
CA TYR A 768 -24.15 -2.27 12.12
C TYR A 768 -23.67 -3.60 12.71
N LEU A 769 -22.38 -3.67 13.02
CA LEU A 769 -21.74 -4.80 13.68
C LEU A 769 -21.26 -4.41 15.07
N LYS A 770 -21.29 -5.35 16.02
CA LYS A 770 -20.88 -5.13 17.41
C LYS A 770 -19.95 -6.18 17.98
N ASN A 771 -19.17 -5.75 18.98
CA ASN A 771 -18.12 -6.53 19.65
C ASN A 771 -17.02 -7.06 18.70
N MET A 772 -16.72 -6.30 17.65
CA MET A 772 -15.81 -6.67 16.56
C MET A 772 -14.32 -6.42 16.88
N LYS A 773 -13.86 -6.79 18.08
CA LYS A 773 -12.49 -6.46 18.55
C LYS A 773 -11.39 -7.36 17.98
N ASN A 774 -11.70 -8.65 17.76
CA ASN A 774 -10.71 -9.64 17.34
C ASN A 774 -10.74 -9.84 15.82
N THR A 775 -9.59 -9.71 15.15
CA THR A 775 -9.46 -9.93 13.70
C THR A 775 -10.02 -11.27 13.22
N ARG A 776 -9.87 -12.35 14.00
CA ARG A 776 -10.47 -13.66 13.68
C ARG A 776 -12.00 -13.62 13.64
N SER A 777 -12.66 -12.88 14.55
CA SER A 777 -14.12 -12.66 14.56
C SER A 777 -14.58 -11.77 13.42
N ILE A 778 -13.77 -10.77 13.04
CA ILE A 778 -14.02 -9.94 11.85
C ILE A 778 -14.04 -10.83 10.60
N ILE A 779 -12.96 -11.58 10.34
CA ILE A 779 -12.83 -12.42 9.14
C ILE A 779 -13.94 -13.48 9.08
N SER A 780 -14.34 -14.11 10.19
CA SER A 780 -15.45 -15.08 10.19
C SER A 780 -16.82 -14.44 9.93
N THR A 781 -17.06 -13.23 10.45
CA THR A 781 -18.34 -12.52 10.27
C THR A 781 -18.49 -11.99 8.85
N LEU A 782 -17.42 -11.42 8.28
CA LEU A 782 -17.42 -10.96 6.89
C LEU A 782 -17.56 -12.12 5.90
N ARG A 783 -17.07 -13.32 6.25
CA ARG A 783 -17.33 -14.54 5.49
C ARG A 783 -18.81 -14.89 5.51
N GLN A 784 -19.45 -14.98 6.68
CA GLN A 784 -20.90 -15.24 6.79
C GLN A 784 -21.77 -14.23 6.01
N ILE A 785 -21.42 -12.94 6.04
CA ILE A 785 -22.13 -11.90 5.27
C ILE A 785 -21.96 -12.11 3.76
N LYS A 786 -20.76 -12.51 3.30
CA LYS A 786 -20.54 -12.90 1.90
C LYS A 786 -21.30 -14.18 1.53
N ASP A 787 -21.30 -15.19 2.39
CA ASP A 787 -21.98 -16.46 2.13
C ASP A 787 -23.50 -16.23 1.93
N ILE A 788 -24.12 -15.35 2.73
CA ILE A 788 -25.51 -14.87 2.55
C ILE A 788 -25.67 -14.06 1.25
N SER A 789 -24.74 -13.13 0.98
CA SER A 789 -24.74 -12.32 -0.24
C SER A 789 -24.70 -13.19 -1.51
N GLU A 790 -23.79 -14.17 -1.56
CA GLU A 790 -23.63 -15.14 -2.66
C GLU A 790 -24.85 -16.07 -2.76
N GLN A 791 -25.45 -16.48 -1.64
CA GLN A 791 -26.71 -17.24 -1.63
C GLN A 791 -27.84 -16.47 -2.32
N PHE A 792 -28.06 -15.19 -1.99
CA PHE A 792 -29.12 -14.39 -2.61
C PHE A 792 -28.80 -13.96 -4.04
N ASN A 793 -27.51 -13.74 -4.38
CA ASN A 793 -27.06 -13.58 -5.76
C ASN A 793 -27.45 -14.81 -6.62
N SER A 794 -27.30 -16.02 -6.10
CA SER A 794 -27.70 -17.26 -6.82
C SER A 794 -29.22 -17.39 -7.03
N ARG A 795 -30.03 -16.67 -6.24
CA ARG A 795 -31.50 -16.56 -6.40
C ARG A 795 -31.92 -15.44 -7.36
N GLY A 796 -30.98 -14.69 -7.94
CA GLY A 796 -31.24 -13.57 -8.86
C GLY A 796 -31.26 -12.18 -8.21
N LEU A 797 -31.14 -12.07 -6.87
CA LEU A 797 -30.98 -10.78 -6.20
C LEU A 797 -29.51 -10.34 -6.30
N LYS A 798 -29.17 -9.61 -7.36
CA LYS A 798 -27.82 -9.01 -7.53
C LYS A 798 -27.51 -8.07 -6.36
N ASN A 799 -26.54 -8.42 -5.54
CA ASN A 799 -26.18 -7.70 -4.32
C ASN A 799 -24.69 -7.83 -3.94
N TYR A 800 -24.15 -6.85 -3.23
CA TYR A 800 -22.81 -6.92 -2.65
C TYR A 800 -22.66 -6.08 -1.36
N PRO A 801 -21.77 -6.47 -0.44
CA PRO A 801 -21.44 -5.67 0.75
C PRO A 801 -20.48 -4.51 0.41
N ILE A 802 -20.76 -3.33 0.97
CA ILE A 802 -19.83 -2.19 1.04
C ILE A 802 -19.62 -1.75 2.49
N GLY A 803 -18.56 -0.98 2.75
CA GLY A 803 -18.28 -0.39 4.04
C GLY A 803 -16.80 -0.49 4.42
N LEU A 804 -16.36 0.34 5.36
CA LEU A 804 -14.95 0.48 5.73
C LEU A 804 -14.33 -0.84 6.24
N ILE A 805 -15.13 -1.64 6.96
CA ILE A 805 -14.72 -2.97 7.43
C ILE A 805 -14.50 -3.94 6.26
N PHE A 806 -15.30 -3.87 5.19
CA PHE A 806 -15.06 -4.68 3.99
C PHE A 806 -13.84 -4.17 3.22
N ALA A 807 -13.69 -2.86 3.04
CA ALA A 807 -12.52 -2.26 2.38
C ALA A 807 -11.20 -2.74 3.01
N TYR A 808 -11.07 -2.68 4.34
CA TYR A 808 -9.83 -3.12 5.00
C TYR A 808 -9.67 -4.65 5.10
N PHE A 809 -10.74 -5.40 5.40
CA PHE A 809 -10.60 -6.81 5.78
C PHE A 809 -10.90 -7.84 4.65
N ASN A 810 -11.53 -7.45 3.54
CA ASN A 810 -11.89 -8.35 2.43
C ASN A 810 -10.68 -9.14 1.89
N GLN A 811 -9.52 -8.50 1.75
CA GLN A 811 -8.27 -9.14 1.29
C GLN A 811 -7.80 -10.33 2.15
N PHE A 812 -8.13 -10.34 3.46
CA PHE A 812 -7.69 -11.39 4.38
C PHE A 812 -8.51 -12.67 4.24
N LEU A 813 -9.73 -12.61 3.67
CA LEU A 813 -10.56 -13.78 3.38
C LEU A 813 -9.85 -14.78 2.44
N TYR A 814 -8.93 -14.29 1.61
CA TYR A 814 -8.17 -15.10 0.64
C TYR A 814 -6.68 -15.25 1.01
N LEU A 815 -6.17 -14.49 1.99
CA LEU A 815 -4.73 -14.38 2.27
C LEU A 815 -4.07 -15.72 2.56
N GLU A 816 -4.69 -16.60 3.36
CA GLU A 816 -4.19 -17.96 3.66
C GLU A 816 -3.86 -18.75 2.39
N ARG A 817 -4.79 -18.73 1.42
CA ARG A 817 -4.65 -19.41 0.12
C ARG A 817 -3.53 -18.79 -0.71
N HIS A 818 -3.44 -17.46 -0.76
CA HIS A 818 -2.38 -16.78 -1.51
C HIS A 818 -0.99 -16.99 -0.89
N LEU A 819 -0.86 -16.97 0.44
CA LEU A 819 0.39 -17.29 1.14
C LEU A 819 0.87 -18.72 0.83
N LEU A 820 -0.03 -19.71 0.91
CA LEU A 820 0.31 -21.10 0.60
C LEU A 820 0.80 -21.26 -0.85
N ILE A 821 0.09 -20.67 -1.82
CA ILE A 821 0.49 -20.66 -3.23
C ILE A 821 1.85 -19.96 -3.41
N GLN A 822 2.06 -18.81 -2.77
CA GLN A 822 3.29 -18.02 -2.85
C GLN A 822 4.51 -18.81 -2.35
N PHE A 823 4.39 -19.53 -1.23
CA PHE A 823 5.47 -20.35 -0.69
C PHE A 823 5.77 -21.56 -1.58
N ILE A 824 4.74 -22.28 -2.04
CA ILE A 824 4.90 -23.42 -2.95
C ILE A 824 5.59 -22.97 -4.25
N LEU A 825 5.12 -21.89 -4.87
CA LEU A 825 5.65 -21.41 -6.15
C LEU A 825 7.07 -20.80 -6.01
N SER A 826 7.41 -20.20 -4.86
CA SER A 826 8.78 -19.75 -4.57
C SER A 826 9.75 -20.94 -4.43
N ILE A 827 9.34 -22.02 -3.75
CA ILE A 827 10.14 -23.25 -3.65
C ILE A 827 10.31 -23.90 -5.03
N ILE A 828 9.25 -23.98 -5.83
CA ILE A 828 9.31 -24.49 -7.23
C ILE A 828 10.27 -23.65 -8.08
N CYS A 829 10.20 -22.32 -8.01
CA CYS A 829 11.10 -21.42 -8.74
C CYS A 829 12.58 -21.68 -8.39
N ALA A 830 12.91 -21.73 -7.09
CA ALA A 830 14.26 -22.06 -6.63
C ALA A 830 14.70 -23.46 -7.06
N ALA A 831 13.78 -24.44 -7.02
CA ALA A 831 14.07 -25.82 -7.39
C ALA A 831 14.34 -25.97 -8.90
N ILE A 832 13.59 -25.29 -9.77
CA ILE A 832 13.81 -25.28 -11.23
C ILE A 832 15.17 -24.68 -11.58
N VAL A 833 15.47 -23.46 -11.09
CA VAL A 833 16.76 -22.81 -11.39
C VAL A 833 17.93 -23.64 -10.84
N SER A 834 17.77 -24.21 -9.65
CA SER A 834 18.77 -25.12 -9.08
C SER A 834 18.92 -26.41 -9.91
N CYS A 835 17.84 -26.95 -10.49
CA CYS A 835 17.88 -28.15 -11.33
C CYS A 835 18.63 -27.93 -12.66
N LEU A 836 18.50 -26.74 -13.24
CA LEU A 836 19.24 -26.34 -14.46
C LEU A 836 20.75 -26.23 -14.23
N LEU A 837 21.18 -26.03 -12.98
CA LEU A 837 22.59 -25.87 -12.59
C LEU A 837 23.17 -27.13 -11.94
N VAL A 838 22.34 -27.92 -11.27
CA VAL A 838 22.70 -29.07 -10.44
C VAL A 838 21.65 -30.16 -10.60
N HIS A 839 22.10 -31.36 -10.97
CA HIS A 839 21.24 -32.53 -11.15
C HIS A 839 20.31 -32.79 -9.94
N TRP A 840 18.99 -32.91 -10.18
CA TRP A 840 17.93 -32.92 -9.15
C TRP A 840 18.19 -33.85 -7.94
N THR A 841 18.77 -35.03 -8.19
CA THR A 841 19.13 -36.03 -7.17
C THR A 841 20.12 -35.53 -6.11
N LYS A 842 20.78 -34.40 -6.33
CA LYS A 842 21.72 -33.76 -5.40
C LYS A 842 21.08 -32.62 -4.59
N LEU A 843 19.89 -32.16 -4.98
CA LEU A 843 19.26 -30.93 -4.48
C LEU A 843 18.43 -31.14 -3.21
N TRP A 844 17.96 -32.37 -2.94
CA TRP A 844 17.02 -32.69 -1.85
C TRP A 844 17.48 -32.19 -0.46
N CYS A 845 18.77 -32.28 -0.13
CA CYS A 845 19.30 -31.74 1.13
C CYS A 845 19.10 -30.22 1.27
N ALA A 846 19.21 -29.47 0.18
CA ALA A 846 18.98 -28.02 0.19
C ALA A 846 17.49 -27.69 0.28
N LEU A 847 16.62 -28.41 -0.43
CA LEU A 847 15.16 -28.24 -0.35
C LEU A 847 14.61 -28.57 1.05
N PHE A 848 15.15 -29.59 1.72
CA PHE A 848 14.81 -29.89 3.10
C PHE A 848 15.31 -28.79 4.06
N SER A 849 16.52 -28.27 3.84
CA SER A 849 17.07 -27.19 4.68
C SER A 849 16.33 -25.86 4.48
N THR A 850 15.94 -25.49 3.25
CA THR A 850 15.11 -24.30 3.02
C THR A 850 13.75 -24.47 3.68
N LEU A 851 13.07 -25.61 3.49
CA LEU A 851 11.77 -25.89 4.11
C LEU A 851 11.81 -25.75 5.64
N VAL A 852 12.80 -26.34 6.31
CA VAL A 852 12.95 -26.18 7.77
C VAL A 852 13.23 -24.74 8.16
N CYS A 853 14.04 -23.98 7.40
CA CYS A 853 14.27 -22.57 7.68
C CYS A 853 13.02 -21.70 7.51
N MET A 854 12.10 -22.07 6.60
CA MET A 854 10.80 -21.39 6.46
C MET A 854 9.91 -21.56 7.69
N LEU A 855 10.06 -22.64 8.48
CA LEU A 855 9.32 -22.82 9.73
C LEU A 855 9.67 -21.75 10.80
N LEU A 856 10.80 -21.05 10.68
CA LEU A 856 11.12 -19.91 11.55
C LEU A 856 10.13 -18.74 11.39
N LEU A 857 9.36 -18.69 10.30
CA LEU A 857 8.26 -17.72 10.15
C LEU A 857 7.14 -17.96 11.18
N CYS A 858 6.92 -19.21 11.61
CA CYS A 858 5.88 -19.58 12.57
C CYS A 858 6.13 -19.05 14.00
N LEU A 859 7.22 -18.32 14.22
CA LEU A 859 7.51 -17.62 15.48
C LEU A 859 6.84 -16.25 15.58
N MET A 860 6.17 -15.78 14.51
CA MET A 860 5.60 -14.44 14.38
C MET A 860 4.22 -14.50 13.73
N ASN A 861 3.26 -13.73 14.28
CA ASN A 861 1.84 -13.75 13.90
C ASN A 861 1.58 -13.42 12.42
N VAL A 862 0.41 -13.85 11.92
CA VAL A 862 -0.03 -13.53 10.55
C VAL A 862 -0.57 -12.10 10.52
N ASN A 863 -0.09 -11.30 9.58
CA ASN A 863 -0.55 -9.95 9.30
C ASN A 863 -0.51 -9.67 7.79
N ALA A 864 -0.85 -8.44 7.38
CA ALA A 864 -0.82 -8.02 5.97
C ALA A 864 0.54 -8.24 5.29
N LEU A 865 1.64 -8.16 6.04
CA LEU A 865 3.01 -8.16 5.54
C LEU A 865 3.62 -9.56 5.49
N THR A 866 3.00 -10.59 6.09
CA THR A 866 3.52 -11.96 6.18
C THR A 866 3.97 -12.54 4.84
N GLY A 867 3.34 -12.17 3.72
CA GLY A 867 3.75 -12.59 2.38
C GLY A 867 5.06 -11.94 1.90
N ILE A 868 5.24 -10.62 2.08
CA ILE A 868 6.52 -9.93 1.82
C ILE A 868 7.60 -10.47 2.74
N ILE A 869 7.30 -10.52 4.04
CA ILE A 869 8.19 -10.99 5.10
C ILE A 869 8.67 -12.42 4.79
N GLY A 870 7.74 -13.29 4.38
CA GLY A 870 8.02 -14.66 3.97
C GLY A 870 8.90 -14.77 2.73
N CYS A 871 8.71 -13.90 1.73
CA CYS A 871 9.57 -13.83 0.54
C CYS A 871 10.99 -13.33 0.88
N LEU A 872 11.11 -12.23 1.65
CA LEU A 872 12.40 -11.70 2.08
C LEU A 872 13.16 -12.71 2.93
N HIS A 873 12.45 -13.46 3.78
CA HIS A 873 13.01 -14.56 4.56
C HIS A 873 13.49 -15.72 3.68
N PHE A 874 12.68 -16.15 2.71
CA PHE A 874 13.05 -17.16 1.72
C PHE A 874 14.32 -16.78 0.95
N VAL A 875 14.40 -15.53 0.46
CA VAL A 875 15.56 -14.97 -0.24
C VAL A 875 16.81 -14.94 0.66
N SER A 876 16.66 -14.48 1.90
CA SER A 876 17.73 -14.40 2.91
C SER A 876 18.30 -15.77 3.29
N MET A 877 17.44 -16.80 3.40
CA MET A 877 17.84 -18.18 3.69
C MET A 877 18.47 -18.87 2.47
N ASN A 878 17.75 -18.89 1.36
CA ASN A 878 18.08 -19.71 0.20
C ASN A 878 19.41 -19.28 -0.44
N ARG A 879 19.71 -17.96 -0.49
CA ARG A 879 20.97 -17.45 -1.04
C ARG A 879 22.18 -18.13 -0.38
N ASN A 880 22.18 -18.27 0.95
CA ASN A 880 23.32 -18.78 1.71
C ASN A 880 23.40 -20.31 1.68
N ILE A 881 22.25 -21.00 1.72
CA ILE A 881 22.16 -22.45 1.53
C ILE A 881 22.73 -22.85 0.16
N PHE A 882 22.29 -22.19 -0.92
CA PHE A 882 22.72 -22.52 -2.28
C PHE A 882 24.22 -22.25 -2.52
N LEU A 883 24.78 -21.19 -1.93
CA LEU A 883 26.20 -20.89 -2.01
C LEU A 883 27.07 -21.98 -1.34
N VAL A 884 26.66 -22.47 -0.16
CA VAL A 884 27.34 -23.57 0.54
C VAL A 884 27.19 -24.90 -0.21
N LEU A 885 26.03 -25.12 -0.88
CA LEU A 885 25.79 -26.30 -1.72
C LEU A 885 26.75 -26.34 -2.92
N ILE A 886 26.86 -25.25 -3.70
CA ILE A 886 27.81 -25.14 -4.82
C ILE A 886 29.22 -25.47 -4.34
N GLY A 887 29.65 -24.87 -3.22
CA GLY A 887 30.97 -25.13 -2.64
C GLY A 887 31.21 -26.58 -2.21
N PHE A 888 30.17 -27.32 -1.81
CA PHE A 888 30.26 -28.73 -1.44
C PHE A 888 30.27 -29.67 -2.66
N LEU A 889 29.60 -29.28 -3.75
CA LEU A 889 29.55 -30.03 -5.01
C LEU A 889 30.86 -29.91 -5.79
N SER A 890 31.43 -28.70 -5.87
CA SER A 890 32.71 -28.43 -6.53
C SER A 890 33.95 -28.87 -5.74
N ALA A 891 33.78 -29.33 -4.49
CA ALA A 891 34.89 -29.82 -3.65
C ALA A 891 35.18 -31.31 -3.88
N LEU A 892 36.43 -31.71 -3.64
CA LEU A 892 36.91 -33.10 -3.75
C LEU A 892 37.09 -33.77 -2.38
N GLY A 893 37.02 -35.09 -2.36
CA GLY A 893 37.28 -35.92 -1.16
C GLY A 893 36.03 -36.32 -0.36
N SER A 894 36.27 -36.74 0.88
CA SER A 894 35.22 -37.21 1.81
C SER A 894 34.16 -36.14 2.10
N ARG A 895 32.96 -36.53 2.56
CA ARG A 895 31.87 -35.59 2.91
C ARG A 895 32.36 -34.49 3.86
N GLU A 896 33.11 -34.85 4.90
CA GLU A 896 33.65 -33.90 5.87
C GLU A 896 34.70 -32.96 5.28
N ARG A 897 35.60 -33.49 4.42
CA ARG A 897 36.61 -32.69 3.70
C ARG A 897 35.92 -31.69 2.77
N ARG A 898 34.87 -32.10 2.05
CA ARG A 898 34.09 -31.22 1.16
C ARG A 898 33.32 -30.14 1.92
N VAL A 899 32.70 -30.47 3.06
CA VAL A 899 32.06 -29.46 3.94
C VAL A 899 33.10 -28.44 4.45
N ARG A 900 34.26 -28.90 4.91
CA ARG A 900 35.37 -28.04 5.38
C ARG A 900 35.88 -27.10 4.28
N LEU A 901 36.05 -27.60 3.05
CA LEU A 901 36.50 -26.82 1.90
C LEU A 901 35.45 -25.78 1.44
N SER A 902 34.16 -26.12 1.49
CA SER A 902 33.08 -25.17 1.21
C SER A 902 33.08 -24.02 2.25
N LEU A 903 33.14 -24.35 3.55
CA LEU A 903 33.13 -23.36 4.62
C LEU A 903 34.34 -22.41 4.58
N ASP A 904 35.56 -22.89 4.34
CA ASP A 904 36.75 -22.02 4.23
C ASP A 904 36.74 -21.16 2.96
N ALA A 905 35.93 -21.51 1.95
CA ALA A 905 35.76 -20.72 0.74
C ALA A 905 34.67 -19.64 0.85
N TYR A 906 33.55 -19.92 1.53
CA TYR A 906 32.33 -19.11 1.46
C TYR A 906 31.87 -18.45 2.78
N ALA A 907 32.37 -18.88 3.95
CA ALA A 907 31.90 -18.32 5.22
C ALA A 907 32.28 -16.84 5.44
N GLU A 908 33.43 -16.38 4.94
CA GLU A 908 33.81 -14.95 5.04
C GLU A 908 32.90 -14.03 4.20
N PRO A 909 32.58 -14.34 2.93
CA PRO A 909 31.52 -13.65 2.18
C PRO A 909 30.14 -13.66 2.84
N ILE A 910 29.70 -14.81 3.38
CA ILE A 910 28.40 -14.96 4.06
C ILE A 910 28.32 -14.01 5.24
N VAL A 911 29.22 -14.15 6.23
CA VAL A 911 29.20 -13.33 7.46
C VAL A 911 29.31 -11.83 7.15
N LYS A 912 30.12 -11.42 6.17
CA LYS A 912 30.23 -10.00 5.80
C LYS A 912 29.01 -9.46 5.06
N GLY A 913 28.38 -10.27 4.21
CA GLY A 913 27.15 -9.91 3.51
C GLY A 913 25.95 -9.82 4.45
N ASP A 914 25.85 -10.76 5.39
CA ASP A 914 24.78 -10.82 6.39
C ASP A 914 24.90 -9.68 7.43
N ILE A 915 26.11 -9.39 7.93
CA ILE A 915 26.35 -8.19 8.76
C ILE A 915 26.09 -6.90 7.97
N GLY A 916 26.45 -6.86 6.69
CA GLY A 916 26.13 -5.74 5.80
C GLY A 916 24.63 -5.49 5.67
N LEU A 917 23.84 -6.55 5.49
CA LEU A 917 22.38 -6.49 5.47
C LEU A 917 21.80 -6.02 6.81
N LEU A 918 22.32 -6.48 7.94
CA LEU A 918 21.88 -5.99 9.27
C LEU A 918 22.22 -4.50 9.48
N ILE A 919 23.39 -4.03 9.01
CA ILE A 919 23.73 -2.59 9.06
C ILE A 919 22.77 -1.78 8.19
N CYS A 920 22.48 -2.20 6.96
CA CYS A 920 21.48 -1.53 6.12
C CYS A 920 20.09 -1.56 6.75
N ALA A 921 19.67 -2.70 7.32
CA ALA A 921 18.36 -2.87 7.94
C ALA A 921 18.21 -2.10 9.27
N SER A 922 19.31 -1.76 9.95
CA SER A 922 19.25 -1.06 11.26
C SER A 922 18.52 0.29 11.21
N VAL A 923 18.45 0.96 10.06
CA VAL A 923 17.68 2.21 9.92
C VAL A 923 16.16 1.99 10.07
N LEU A 924 15.65 0.80 9.76
CA LEU A 924 14.22 0.47 9.93
C LEU A 924 13.82 0.47 11.42
N ALA A 925 14.77 0.21 12.34
CA ALA A 925 14.55 0.33 13.79
C ALA A 925 14.46 1.80 14.27
N THR A 926 14.81 2.76 13.42
CA THR A 926 14.63 4.21 13.66
C THR A 926 13.35 4.76 13.03
N SER A 927 12.47 3.88 12.54
CA SER A 927 11.19 4.26 11.96
C SER A 927 10.12 4.51 13.03
N GLN A 928 9.32 5.55 12.85
CA GLN A 928 8.16 5.88 13.71
C GLN A 928 6.94 4.99 13.42
N PHE A 929 7.00 4.13 12.39
CA PHE A 929 5.94 3.19 12.02
C PHE A 929 6.13 1.83 12.70
N GLU A 930 5.15 1.39 13.48
CA GLU A 930 5.17 0.10 14.19
C GLU A 930 5.34 -1.09 13.22
N PHE A 931 4.74 -1.03 12.02
CA PHE A 931 4.91 -2.07 11.01
C PHE A 931 6.35 -2.18 10.44
N ILE A 932 7.09 -1.07 10.39
CA ILE A 932 8.48 -1.07 9.89
C ILE A 932 9.44 -1.54 10.99
N HIS A 933 9.28 -1.02 12.21
CA HIS A 933 10.14 -1.33 13.34
C HIS A 933 9.86 -2.72 13.94
N CYS A 934 8.61 -3.00 14.35
CA CYS A 934 8.30 -4.22 15.08
C CYS A 934 8.14 -5.45 14.18
N HIS A 935 7.71 -5.26 12.92
CA HIS A 935 7.46 -6.38 12.01
C HIS A 935 8.57 -6.56 10.97
N LEU A 936 8.87 -5.55 10.14
CA LEU A 936 9.89 -5.71 9.08
C LEU A 936 11.32 -5.85 9.64
N PHE A 937 11.77 -4.96 10.53
CA PHE A 937 13.13 -5.04 11.08
C PHE A 937 13.37 -6.30 11.93
N LEU A 938 12.45 -6.64 12.85
CA LEU A 938 12.57 -7.85 13.67
C LEU A 938 12.62 -9.12 12.82
N MET A 939 11.83 -9.19 11.73
CA MET A 939 11.87 -10.33 10.81
C MET A 939 13.16 -10.40 10.00
N ILE A 940 13.76 -9.27 9.60
CA ILE A 940 15.08 -9.27 8.96
C ILE A 940 16.15 -9.74 9.96
N LEU A 941 16.07 -9.32 11.22
CA LEU A 941 16.99 -9.77 12.28
C LEU A 941 16.88 -11.28 12.54
N LEU A 942 15.66 -11.80 12.70
CA LEU A 942 15.39 -13.24 12.85
C LEU A 942 15.83 -14.03 11.62
N SER A 943 15.56 -13.51 10.43
CA SER A 943 15.91 -14.14 9.16
C SER A 943 17.42 -14.23 8.96
N VAL A 944 18.16 -13.14 9.19
CA VAL A 944 19.62 -13.15 9.06
C VAL A 944 20.26 -14.02 10.14
N GLY A 945 19.77 -13.95 11.39
CA GLY A 945 20.25 -14.82 12.48
C GLY A 945 20.07 -16.31 12.15
N GLY A 946 18.89 -16.69 11.68
CA GLY A 946 18.60 -18.06 11.22
C GLY A 946 19.40 -18.46 9.97
N SER A 947 19.63 -17.54 9.03
CA SER A 947 20.41 -17.80 7.80
C SER A 947 21.89 -18.05 8.10
N ILE A 948 22.49 -17.26 9.00
CA ILE A 948 23.85 -17.50 9.52
C ILE A 948 23.88 -18.86 10.24
N ALA A 949 22.95 -19.11 11.18
CA ALA A 949 22.93 -20.35 11.96
C ALA A 949 22.77 -21.60 11.08
N ASN A 950 21.86 -21.57 10.10
CA ASN A 950 21.68 -22.69 9.19
C ASN A 950 22.85 -22.87 8.22
N SER A 951 23.31 -21.81 7.54
CA SER A 951 24.38 -21.94 6.54
C SER A 951 25.75 -22.28 7.13
N LEU A 952 26.00 -21.95 8.40
CA LEU A 952 27.26 -22.25 9.10
C LEU A 952 27.21 -23.48 10.00
N VAL A 953 26.04 -23.90 10.49
CA VAL A 953 25.90 -25.03 11.44
C VAL A 953 25.01 -26.14 10.86
N PHE A 954 23.71 -25.89 10.71
CA PHE A 954 22.74 -26.97 10.47
C PHE A 954 22.79 -27.57 9.05
N PHE A 955 22.92 -26.75 8.01
CA PHE A 955 23.06 -27.24 6.63
C PHE A 955 24.41 -27.95 6.39
N PRO A 956 25.57 -27.42 6.84
CA PRO A 956 26.83 -28.18 6.86
C PRO A 956 26.73 -29.51 7.61
N LEU A 957 26.02 -29.57 8.75
CA LEU A 957 25.79 -30.81 9.49
C LEU A 957 25.00 -31.83 8.65
N LEU A 958 23.90 -31.41 8.04
CA LEU A 958 23.09 -32.23 7.12
C LEU A 958 23.93 -32.77 5.95
N LEU A 959 24.80 -31.96 5.36
CA LEU A 959 25.72 -32.38 4.30
C LEU A 959 26.76 -33.41 4.75
N THR A 960 27.18 -33.44 6.03
CA THR A 960 28.06 -34.52 6.53
C THR A 960 27.38 -35.88 6.60
N PHE A 961 26.07 -35.92 6.93
CA PHE A 961 25.30 -37.17 7.04
C PHE A 961 24.70 -37.61 5.70
N ALA A 962 23.90 -36.75 5.07
CA ALA A 962 23.08 -37.07 3.90
C ALA A 962 23.65 -36.55 2.58
N GLY A 963 24.72 -35.73 2.61
CA GLY A 963 25.20 -35.00 1.44
C GLY A 963 25.53 -35.87 0.21
N PRO A 964 25.22 -35.38 -1.01
CA PRO A 964 25.38 -36.16 -2.25
C PRO A 964 26.84 -36.53 -2.55
N LYS A 965 27.01 -37.54 -3.42
CA LYS A 965 28.32 -37.91 -4.00
C LYS A 965 28.91 -36.71 -4.77
N SER A 966 30.24 -36.62 -4.84
CA SER A 966 30.93 -35.57 -5.60
C SER A 966 30.72 -35.74 -7.11
N GLU A 967 30.79 -34.64 -7.86
CA GLU A 967 30.64 -34.66 -9.32
C GLU A 967 31.86 -35.23 -10.04
N LEU A 968 33.04 -34.99 -9.46
CA LEU A 968 34.27 -35.66 -9.85
C LEU A 968 34.58 -36.73 -8.79
N GLN A 969 34.75 -37.97 -9.23
CA GLN A 969 35.27 -39.07 -8.42
C GLN A 969 36.62 -39.50 -9.01
N PRO A 970 37.77 -39.05 -8.46
CA PRO A 970 39.07 -39.47 -8.94
C PRO A 970 39.29 -40.97 -8.67
N THR A 971 39.75 -41.69 -9.68
CA THR A 971 39.88 -43.16 -9.68
C THR A 971 41.10 -43.67 -8.91
N GLU A 972 42.24 -42.97 -9.00
CA GLU A 972 43.51 -43.39 -8.39
C GLU A 972 43.70 -42.85 -6.96
N HIS A 973 43.20 -41.64 -6.69
CA HIS A 973 43.46 -40.92 -5.44
C HIS A 973 42.24 -40.13 -4.98
N THR A 974 41.57 -40.60 -3.92
CA THR A 974 40.32 -40.05 -3.37
C THR A 974 40.30 -38.53 -3.14
N ASP A 975 41.47 -37.93 -2.86
CA ASP A 975 41.61 -36.52 -2.46
C ASP A 975 42.34 -35.61 -3.48
N ARG A 976 42.74 -36.12 -4.66
CA ARG A 976 43.36 -35.31 -5.75
C ARG A 976 42.98 -35.81 -7.15
N ILE A 977 42.93 -34.90 -8.12
CA ILE A 977 42.90 -35.25 -9.55
C ILE A 977 44.33 -35.62 -9.98
N SER A 978 44.50 -36.68 -10.76
CA SER A 978 45.81 -37.08 -11.30
C SER A 978 46.37 -35.99 -12.20
N THR A 979 47.64 -35.65 -12.02
CA THR A 979 48.32 -34.64 -12.85
C THR A 979 48.38 -35.09 -14.31
N PRO A 980 48.14 -34.21 -15.30
CA PRO A 980 48.42 -34.54 -16.69
C PRO A 980 49.91 -34.93 -16.83
N PRO A 981 50.26 -35.87 -17.73
CA PRO A 981 51.65 -36.28 -17.90
C PRO A 981 52.51 -35.07 -18.31
N PRO A 982 53.77 -35.00 -17.85
CA PRO A 982 54.66 -33.90 -18.20
C PRO A 982 54.86 -33.87 -19.73
N GLY A 983 54.80 -32.66 -20.29
CA GLY A 983 55.10 -32.46 -21.72
C GLY A 983 56.50 -32.95 -22.04
N THR A 984 56.68 -33.56 -23.22
CA THR A 984 57.99 -34.03 -23.66
C THR A 984 58.99 -32.87 -23.71
N PRO A 985 60.20 -33.01 -23.12
CA PRO A 985 61.15 -31.91 -23.07
C PRO A 985 61.61 -31.53 -24.48
N PRO A 986 61.78 -30.22 -24.77
CA PRO A 986 62.25 -29.77 -26.07
C PRO A 986 63.67 -30.27 -26.34
N ALA A 987 63.95 -30.62 -27.60
CA ALA A 987 65.26 -31.12 -28.00
C ALA A 987 66.38 -30.11 -27.68
N PRO A 988 67.56 -30.58 -27.20
CA PRO A 988 68.63 -29.69 -26.76
C PRO A 988 69.17 -28.84 -27.93
N PRO A 989 69.48 -27.54 -27.71
CA PRO A 989 69.85 -26.63 -28.79
C PRO A 989 71.23 -26.95 -29.38
N THR A 990 71.26 -27.24 -30.68
CA THR A 990 72.49 -27.52 -31.43
C THR A 990 73.45 -26.32 -31.40
N ARG A 991 74.65 -26.54 -30.85
CA ARG A 991 75.66 -25.50 -30.59
C ARG A 991 76.28 -24.96 -31.88
N THR A 992 75.75 -23.85 -32.40
CA THR A 992 76.33 -23.12 -33.54
C THR A 992 77.56 -22.30 -33.13
N THR A 993 78.58 -22.29 -33.98
CA THR A 993 79.86 -21.60 -33.77
C THR A 993 79.83 -20.15 -34.21
N THR A 994 80.54 -19.27 -33.48
CA THR A 994 80.70 -17.85 -33.83
C THR A 994 81.72 -17.64 -34.95
N PHE A 995 81.30 -17.05 -36.06
CA PHE A 995 82.16 -16.35 -37.03
C PHE A 995 81.39 -15.16 -37.66
N PRO A 996 82.04 -14.21 -38.37
CA PRO A 996 81.58 -12.82 -38.41
C PRO A 996 80.62 -12.48 -39.57
N LYS A 997 80.10 -11.25 -39.55
CA LYS A 997 79.30 -10.64 -40.63
C LYS A 997 79.99 -10.73 -42.01
N PRO A 998 79.23 -11.09 -43.05
CA PRO A 998 79.39 -10.52 -44.38
C PRO A 998 78.18 -9.64 -44.77
N SER A 999 78.20 -9.08 -45.97
CA SER A 999 77.18 -8.13 -46.45
C SER A 999 76.55 -8.55 -47.78
N ARG A 1000 75.26 -8.25 -47.94
CA ARG A 1000 74.60 -7.80 -49.19
C ARG A 1000 74.54 -8.81 -50.38
N ARG A 1001 73.36 -8.89 -51.03
CA ARG A 1001 73.04 -9.69 -52.25
C ARG A 1001 72.93 -11.22 -52.00
N THR A 1002 72.15 -12.02 -52.72
CA THR A 1002 70.98 -11.83 -53.63
C THR A 1002 70.21 -13.18 -53.75
N SER A 1003 69.06 -13.20 -54.44
CA SER A 1003 68.46 -14.30 -55.26
C SER A 1003 69.05 -15.73 -55.24
N SER A 1004 68.29 -16.84 -55.36
CA SER A 1004 66.83 -17.06 -55.46
C SER A 1004 66.50 -18.56 -55.69
N THR A 1005 65.29 -19.00 -55.29
CA THR A 1005 64.46 -20.07 -55.93
C THR A 1005 64.95 -21.53 -56.09
N ALA A 1006 63.95 -22.44 -56.22
CA ALA A 1006 63.96 -23.73 -56.94
C ALA A 1006 64.65 -24.96 -56.28
N LYS A 1007 64.17 -26.22 -56.47
CA LYS A 1007 62.82 -26.79 -56.78
C LYS A 1007 62.89 -28.34 -56.67
N ALA A 1008 61.73 -29.00 -56.90
CA ALA A 1008 61.52 -30.44 -57.21
C ALA A 1008 61.69 -31.46 -56.06
N THR A 1009 60.84 -32.46 -55.74
CA THR A 1009 59.62 -33.16 -56.29
C THR A 1009 59.84 -34.57 -56.87
N ARG A 1010 59.24 -35.60 -56.23
CA ARG A 1010 58.45 -36.65 -56.93
C ARG A 1010 57.58 -37.52 -55.98
N GLU A 1011 56.47 -38.00 -56.52
CA GLU A 1011 55.39 -38.87 -55.98
C GLU A 1011 55.47 -40.30 -56.59
N PRO A 1012 54.56 -41.31 -56.35
CA PRO A 1012 53.22 -41.34 -55.71
C PRO A 1012 53.05 -42.47 -54.63
N SER A 1013 51.88 -42.97 -54.15
CA SER A 1013 50.47 -42.87 -54.57
C SER A 1013 49.42 -43.13 -53.45
N LEU A 1014 48.20 -42.65 -53.67
CA LEU A 1014 46.87 -43.06 -53.14
C LEU A 1014 46.75 -43.85 -51.80
N THR A 1015 46.22 -43.18 -50.77
CA THR A 1015 44.86 -43.44 -50.22
C THR A 1015 44.43 -42.30 -49.28
N THR A 1016 43.12 -42.16 -49.02
CA THR A 1016 42.49 -41.21 -48.05
C THR A 1016 42.83 -39.71 -48.20
N ILE A 1017 42.07 -39.04 -49.08
CA ILE A 1017 41.24 -37.83 -48.83
C ILE A 1017 41.53 -37.06 -47.51
N THR A 1018 41.80 -35.75 -47.50
CA THR A 1018 42.19 -34.77 -48.54
C THR A 1018 42.92 -33.61 -47.84
N GLU A 1019 43.81 -32.93 -48.56
CA GLU A 1019 44.44 -31.67 -48.12
C GLU A 1019 43.44 -30.49 -48.19
N GLU A 1020 43.73 -29.40 -47.49
CA GLU A 1020 43.93 -28.11 -48.20
C GLU A 1020 44.75 -27.12 -47.35
N SER A 1021 45.55 -26.27 -48.02
CA SER A 1021 46.34 -25.22 -47.39
C SER A 1021 45.98 -23.84 -47.93
N CYS A 1022 45.71 -22.89 -47.04
CA CYS A 1022 45.75 -21.44 -47.30
C CYS A 1022 45.07 -20.94 -48.59
N ASN A 1023 43.73 -20.96 -48.63
CA ASN A 1023 42.99 -19.97 -49.41
C ASN A 1023 42.63 -18.76 -48.52
N GLN A 1024 43.16 -17.57 -48.86
CA GLN A 1024 42.65 -16.31 -48.32
C GLN A 1024 41.36 -15.93 -49.08
N SER A 1025 40.23 -16.50 -48.67
CA SER A 1025 38.92 -16.08 -49.16
C SER A 1025 38.45 -14.81 -48.43
N ILE A 1026 37.82 -13.89 -49.17
CA ILE A 1026 37.02 -12.83 -48.56
C ILE A 1026 35.71 -13.48 -48.13
N THR A 1027 35.55 -13.76 -46.83
CA THR A 1027 34.32 -14.32 -46.29
C THR A 1027 33.22 -13.26 -46.25
N VAL A 1028 32.54 -13.08 -47.39
CA VAL A 1028 31.22 -12.45 -47.40
C VAL A 1028 30.19 -13.52 -47.01
N GLU A 1029 29.58 -13.37 -45.85
CA GLU A 1029 28.32 -14.05 -45.53
C GLU A 1029 27.16 -13.14 -45.97
N PRO A 1030 26.47 -13.42 -47.10
CA PRO A 1030 25.24 -12.72 -47.44
C PRO A 1030 24.13 -13.29 -46.57
N GLN A 1031 23.78 -12.61 -45.47
CA GLN A 1031 22.64 -13.04 -44.66
C GLN A 1031 21.35 -12.63 -45.38
N VAL A 1032 20.69 -13.62 -46.01
CA VAL A 1032 19.40 -13.44 -46.70
C VAL A 1032 18.27 -13.89 -45.79
N THR A 1033 17.57 -12.94 -45.18
CA THR A 1033 16.31 -13.20 -44.49
C THR A 1033 15.16 -13.19 -45.49
N VAL A 1034 14.37 -14.26 -45.50
CA VAL A 1034 13.15 -14.40 -46.31
C VAL A 1034 11.96 -14.50 -45.37
N GLU A 1035 11.13 -13.47 -45.36
CA GLU A 1035 9.92 -13.44 -44.54
C GLU A 1035 8.71 -13.89 -45.36
N TYR A 1036 7.94 -14.81 -44.79
CA TYR A 1036 6.67 -15.29 -45.33
C TYR A 1036 5.55 -14.98 -44.33
N SER A 1037 4.60 -14.14 -44.74
CA SER A 1037 3.42 -13.82 -43.94
C SER A 1037 2.23 -14.69 -44.37
N SER A 1038 1.95 -15.74 -43.59
CA SER A 1038 0.75 -16.56 -43.76
C SER A 1038 -0.48 -15.78 -43.26
N PRO A 1039 -1.53 -15.54 -44.08
CA PRO A 1039 -2.77 -14.92 -43.61
C PRO A 1039 -3.60 -15.90 -42.77
N GLU A 1040 -4.14 -15.43 -41.66
CA GLU A 1040 -5.09 -16.20 -40.83
C GLU A 1040 -6.49 -16.25 -41.47
N SER A 1041 -7.28 -17.25 -41.08
CA SER A 1041 -8.45 -17.70 -41.85
C SER A 1041 -9.75 -16.98 -41.50
N SER A 1042 -10.19 -16.03 -42.34
CA SER A 1042 -11.62 -15.65 -42.43
C SER A 1042 -12.01 -15.00 -43.78
N SER A 1043 -13.17 -15.39 -44.30
CA SER A 1043 -13.82 -14.90 -45.54
C SER A 1043 -13.10 -15.20 -46.88
N SER A 1044 -13.86 -15.13 -47.99
CA SER A 1044 -13.52 -15.79 -49.27
C SER A 1044 -13.02 -14.82 -50.35
N GLY A 1045 -11.77 -15.04 -50.81
CA GLY A 1045 -11.20 -14.39 -51.99
C GLY A 1045 -9.95 -15.13 -52.49
N PRO A 1046 -9.45 -14.83 -53.71
CA PRO A 1046 -8.24 -15.47 -54.25
C PRO A 1046 -6.97 -14.98 -53.55
N TYR A 1047 -6.32 -15.87 -52.80
CA TYR A 1047 -5.11 -15.55 -52.03
C TYR A 1047 -3.89 -15.35 -52.91
N THR A 1048 -3.05 -14.36 -52.57
CA THR A 1048 -1.69 -14.19 -53.13
C THR A 1048 -0.69 -14.05 -51.98
N THR A 1049 0.32 -14.93 -51.96
CA THR A 1049 1.37 -14.92 -50.94
C THR A 1049 2.52 -14.01 -51.35
N LYS A 1050 2.67 -12.87 -50.66
CA LYS A 1050 3.81 -11.98 -50.83
C LYS A 1050 5.01 -12.51 -50.04
N VAL A 1051 6.09 -12.88 -50.73
CA VAL A 1051 7.38 -13.23 -50.14
C VAL A 1051 8.33 -12.04 -50.30
N THR A 1052 9.01 -11.65 -49.24
CA THR A 1052 10.02 -10.56 -49.28
C THR A 1052 11.36 -11.10 -48.80
N ALA A 1053 12.41 -10.90 -49.59
CA ALA A 1053 13.76 -11.36 -49.30
C ALA A 1053 14.72 -10.17 -49.25
N THR A 1054 15.53 -10.09 -48.19
CA THR A 1054 16.47 -8.98 -47.98
C THR A 1054 17.86 -9.54 -47.67
N ALA A 1055 18.87 -9.09 -48.40
CA ALA A 1055 20.24 -9.59 -48.31
C ALA A 1055 21.19 -8.50 -47.78
N ASN A 1056 21.80 -8.73 -46.62
CA ASN A 1056 22.85 -7.85 -46.09
C ASN A 1056 24.24 -8.44 -46.33
N ILE A 1057 25.16 -7.60 -46.82
CA ILE A 1057 26.55 -7.95 -47.13
C ILE A 1057 27.48 -7.03 -46.34
N LYS A 1058 28.43 -7.63 -45.61
CA LYS A 1058 29.51 -6.93 -44.91
C LYS A 1058 30.84 -7.29 -45.56
N VAL A 1059 31.70 -6.28 -45.79
CA VAL A 1059 33.06 -6.44 -46.30
C VAL A 1059 34.02 -5.71 -45.38
N GLU A 1060 35.05 -6.40 -44.88
CA GLU A 1060 36.13 -5.78 -44.10
C GLU A 1060 37.41 -5.68 -44.93
N LEU A 1061 37.99 -4.48 -44.99
CA LEU A 1061 39.18 -4.19 -45.79
C LEU A 1061 40.35 -3.78 -44.86
N VAL A 1062 41.36 -4.65 -44.74
CA VAL A 1062 42.51 -4.40 -43.87
C VAL A 1062 43.62 -3.69 -44.65
N THR A 1063 43.83 -2.40 -44.37
CA THR A 1063 44.91 -1.60 -44.98
C THR A 1063 46.09 -1.39 -44.01
N PRO A 1064 47.35 -1.61 -44.44
CA PRO A 1064 48.51 -1.41 -43.57
C PRO A 1064 48.93 0.07 -43.49
N VAL A 1065 48.80 0.68 -42.31
CA VAL A 1065 49.18 2.08 -42.07
C VAL A 1065 50.67 2.23 -41.78
N TYR A 1066 51.39 2.94 -42.65
CA TYR A 1066 52.79 3.33 -42.44
C TYR A 1066 52.92 4.46 -41.41
N ARG A 1067 53.91 4.37 -40.51
CA ARG A 1067 54.34 5.50 -39.66
C ARG A 1067 55.36 6.38 -40.42
N PRO A 1068 55.19 7.71 -40.44
CA PRO A 1068 56.25 8.61 -40.89
C PRO A 1068 57.38 8.66 -39.84
N ASN A 1069 58.61 8.85 -40.31
CA ASN A 1069 59.81 8.85 -39.46
C ASN A 1069 60.84 9.84 -40.00
N LYS A 1070 61.21 10.88 -39.22
CA LYS A 1070 62.41 11.68 -39.51
C LYS A 1070 62.86 12.57 -38.34
N CYS A 1071 64.18 12.72 -38.28
CA CYS A 1071 64.96 13.64 -37.44
C CYS A 1071 64.96 13.36 -35.92
N ASN A 1072 66.03 13.64 -35.18
CA ASN A 1072 67.16 14.52 -35.55
C ASN A 1072 68.56 13.84 -35.55
N THR A 1073 69.55 14.52 -36.13
CA THR A 1073 70.89 13.99 -36.43
C THR A 1073 71.93 14.17 -35.32
N LYS A 1074 72.83 13.18 -35.24
CA LYS A 1074 74.29 13.29 -34.98
C LYS A 1074 74.80 14.47 -34.14
N CYS A 1075 75.56 14.17 -33.07
CA CYS A 1075 77.02 14.09 -33.20
C CYS A 1075 77.72 13.39 -32.01
N HIS A 1076 79.02 13.12 -32.16
CA HIS A 1076 79.86 12.45 -31.15
C HIS A 1076 80.33 13.38 -30.03
N LYS A 1077 80.49 12.83 -28.81
CA LYS A 1077 81.81 12.73 -28.16
C LYS A 1077 81.83 11.67 -27.06
N SER A 1078 83.01 11.42 -26.49
CA SER A 1078 83.35 10.21 -25.74
C SER A 1078 83.75 10.46 -24.29
N LYS A 1079 83.61 9.39 -23.48
CA LYS A 1079 84.27 9.13 -22.18
C LYS A 1079 83.92 10.00 -20.95
N CYS A 1080 83.64 9.27 -19.87
CA CYS A 1080 84.11 9.50 -18.49
C CYS A 1080 83.57 10.68 -17.63
N ASP A 1081 82.64 10.28 -16.73
CA ASP A 1081 82.88 10.24 -15.27
C ASP A 1081 82.48 11.44 -14.35
N LYS A 1082 82.03 11.09 -13.13
CA LYS A 1082 81.88 11.86 -11.86
C LYS A 1082 81.05 13.18 -11.75
N ARG A 1083 79.94 13.03 -10.99
CA ARG A 1083 79.58 13.75 -9.72
C ARG A 1083 78.94 15.16 -9.70
N LYS A 1084 77.88 15.23 -8.87
CA LYS A 1084 77.41 16.31 -7.93
C LYS A 1084 76.52 17.49 -8.39
N ARG A 1085 75.38 17.60 -7.68
CA ARG A 1085 74.68 18.78 -7.09
C ARG A 1085 74.26 20.02 -7.94
N ALA A 1086 72.93 20.13 -8.12
CA ALA A 1086 72.00 21.12 -7.50
C ALA A 1086 72.11 22.65 -7.73
N GLN A 1087 70.93 23.27 -7.93
CA GLN A 1087 70.55 24.70 -7.77
C GLN A 1087 71.22 25.69 -8.77
N GLU A 1088 70.65 26.84 -9.19
CA GLU A 1088 69.36 27.55 -8.94
C GLU A 1088 69.11 28.48 -10.18
N SER A 1089 67.92 28.59 -10.78
CA SER A 1089 66.71 29.40 -10.44
C SER A 1089 66.66 30.84 -11.03
N LYS A 1090 65.46 31.45 -10.97
CA LYS A 1090 64.99 32.75 -11.53
C LYS A 1090 64.64 32.73 -13.04
N GLN A 1091 63.62 33.44 -13.52
CA GLN A 1091 62.80 34.49 -12.87
C GLN A 1091 61.30 34.46 -13.29
N HIS A 1092 60.38 34.88 -12.41
CA HIS A 1092 58.96 35.21 -12.72
C HIS A 1092 58.87 36.63 -13.37
N GLN A 1093 57.75 37.22 -13.82
CA GLN A 1093 56.27 37.05 -13.69
C GLN A 1093 55.59 37.69 -14.95
N GLN A 1094 54.31 38.07 -15.19
CA GLN A 1094 52.98 38.14 -14.55
C GLN A 1094 51.93 38.34 -15.71
N GLN A 1095 50.66 37.92 -15.81
CA GLN A 1095 49.63 37.29 -14.94
C GLN A 1095 48.67 38.22 -14.14
N GLN A 1096 47.58 38.75 -14.73
CA GLN A 1096 46.22 38.82 -14.10
C GLN A 1096 45.06 39.42 -14.96
N CYS A 1097 43.88 38.78 -14.84
CA CYS A 1097 42.48 39.28 -14.76
C CYS A 1097 41.88 40.38 -15.68
N ARG A 1098 40.78 40.03 -16.38
CA ARG A 1098 39.40 40.55 -16.17
C ARG A 1098 38.34 39.64 -16.83
N CYS A 1099 37.04 39.90 -16.60
CA CYS A 1099 35.92 39.01 -16.97
C CYS A 1099 34.78 39.75 -17.71
N CYS A 1100 33.82 38.97 -18.25
CA CYS A 1100 32.66 39.28 -19.12
C CYS A 1100 32.91 39.09 -20.64
N LYS A 1101 31.91 38.82 -21.49
CA LYS A 1101 30.63 38.06 -21.43
C LYS A 1101 30.07 38.04 -22.88
N GLN A 1102 29.04 37.23 -23.16
CA GLN A 1102 28.33 37.10 -24.45
C GLN A 1102 29.15 36.38 -25.54
N ASP A 1103 28.65 35.39 -26.28
CA ASP A 1103 27.32 35.05 -26.86
C ASP A 1103 27.12 35.59 -28.29
N SER A 1104 26.41 34.80 -29.11
CA SER A 1104 26.08 34.97 -30.55
C SER A 1104 27.27 35.08 -31.53
N SER A 1105 27.40 34.32 -32.63
CA SER A 1105 26.52 33.52 -33.53
C SER A 1105 26.10 34.21 -34.83
N ASP A 1106 25.80 33.34 -35.81
CA ASP A 1106 24.90 33.51 -36.96
C ASP A 1106 25.26 34.43 -38.15
N SER A 1107 25.56 33.74 -39.26
CA SER A 1107 25.08 33.95 -40.65
C SER A 1107 24.80 35.36 -41.22
N SER A 1108 25.50 35.63 -42.32
CA SER A 1108 25.18 36.56 -43.42
C SER A 1108 25.86 36.02 -44.68
N ASP A 1109 25.32 36.00 -45.90
CA ASP A 1109 24.10 36.57 -46.47
C ASP A 1109 23.54 35.58 -47.55
N SER A 1110 22.32 35.69 -48.09
CA SER A 1110 21.68 36.92 -48.59
C SER A 1110 20.16 36.90 -48.66
N SER A 1111 19.55 38.09 -48.65
CA SER A 1111 18.14 38.30 -49.02
C SER A 1111 17.94 39.59 -49.85
N ASN A 1112 17.39 39.44 -51.07
CA ASN A 1112 16.70 40.44 -51.91
C ASN A 1112 16.27 39.73 -53.23
N ARG A 1113 15.01 39.83 -53.67
CA ARG A 1113 14.49 40.75 -54.73
C ARG A 1113 15.20 40.58 -56.09
N GLU A 1114 14.51 40.47 -57.24
CA GLU A 1114 13.17 40.97 -57.62
C GLU A 1114 12.43 39.97 -58.61
N PRO A 1115 11.34 40.27 -59.35
CA PRO A 1115 10.13 39.41 -59.32
C PRO A 1115 9.57 38.89 -60.69
N GLU A 1116 8.51 38.06 -60.65
CA GLU A 1116 7.36 37.95 -61.61
C GLU A 1116 6.42 36.78 -61.15
N THR A 1117 5.14 37.00 -60.78
CA THR A 1117 3.85 36.85 -61.54
C THR A 1117 3.50 35.41 -62.00
N GLU A 1118 2.26 34.87 -61.93
CA GLU A 1118 0.93 35.38 -61.48
C GLU A 1118 -0.08 34.22 -61.21
N LEU A 1119 -1.09 34.44 -60.33
CA LEU A 1119 -2.47 33.84 -60.23
C LEU A 1119 -2.70 32.29 -60.33
N CYS A 1120 -3.82 31.65 -59.93
CA CYS A 1120 -5.15 32.03 -59.42
C CYS A 1120 -5.72 30.86 -58.54
N SER A 1121 -6.27 31.11 -57.33
CA SER A 1121 -7.70 31.24 -56.96
C SER A 1121 -8.54 29.95 -56.74
N ASN A 1122 -9.19 29.88 -55.57
CA ASN A 1122 -10.15 28.86 -55.09
C ASN A 1122 -9.63 27.40 -55.02
N SER A 1123 -10.15 26.52 -54.14
CA SER A 1123 -11.23 26.62 -53.14
C SER A 1123 -10.85 25.88 -51.85
#